data_AF-A0AA39YXE6-F1
#
_entry.id   AF-A0AA39YXE6-F1
#
_cell.length_a   1.000
_cell.length_b   1.000
_cell.length_c   1.000
_cell.angle_alpha   90.00
_cell.angle_beta   90.00
_cell.angle_gamma   90.00
#
_symmetry.space_group_name_H-M   'P 1'
#
loop_
_entity.id
_entity.type
_entity.pdbx_description
1 polymer ?
#
loop_
_entity_poly.entity_id
_entity_poly.type
_entity_poly.pdbx_seq_one_letter_code
_entity_poly.pdbx_strand_id
1 'polypeptide(L)'
;MGDHQEDRSLEDMWNEAADSYRKATGMDLRGPPLKIEDVLKKMRDINDNQSNRQARRESVRLVLDRITALSELIASSASHVFPPGILCFTAVSYLVETCWEYEKQRAVITELFDAIAPFLECFDIYHTSEQLHKTTDSRLGKVKKVIHERLQCFIWICTHFTKKSKEGKLKRLAKAAVRADDGVSEKFDEMERLEKEELRLLQTLGFIEVHEMHGFLKRLESKEDQEDMDQCLDTIKTALGIGATKHSWHDTQTAIWNDTADSTGDWLFKRQDFRDWENSGASAAPAVFALKADDGYGRSYLCAAVVHHLLKQRTNDPDLKRLVAYYYFKKDERETNSMRNALRAILWQLSINKVNKPFAKFFARKCEQVQHLPSSKTHTLWKDSILDYLEHSQVKSKVFIVIDGIGHATEGYIEFSRIVKDVSSFDNGRSSIRFLLTGTKSDLAELSRHFDTKSQMAELTVSEHNEPDLRSFISKKMEEISRTWDQTPDSEELQQQVQNALLENTDGDYQNLNLTLKEISNARGVQDIKRIIEPHGLKVSREERIELQLANMEKALTYHEVENLNEILPWIVLPKYDWPTTKQLKAVLYLKDEQTPLKSVRNLITERELKALSRPSARATKIQKKLHHLLLTSTKL
;
A
#
# COMPACT_ATOMS: atom_id res chain seq x y z
N MET A 1 -49.29 38.76 4.69
CA MET A 1 -49.86 37.97 5.80
C MET A 1 -48.67 37.35 6.50
N GLY A 2 -48.37 37.82 7.71
CA GLY A 2 -47.23 37.34 8.49
C GLY A 2 -47.50 35.93 8.98
N ASP A 3 -46.58 35.03 8.69
CA ASP A 3 -46.63 33.66 9.16
C ASP A 3 -46.26 33.67 10.65
N HIS A 4 -47.28 33.69 11.50
CA HIS A 4 -47.15 33.41 12.92
C HIS A 4 -46.91 31.91 13.09
N GLN A 5 -45.66 31.48 12.92
CA GLN A 5 -45.23 30.18 13.42
C GLN A 5 -45.10 30.32 14.93
N GLU A 6 -46.12 29.87 15.66
CA GLU A 6 -46.17 29.86 17.12
C GLU A 6 -44.85 29.33 17.70
N ASP A 7 -44.26 30.07 18.64
CA ASP A 7 -43.10 29.63 19.42
C ASP A 7 -43.49 28.36 20.19
N ARG A 8 -43.22 27.20 19.58
CA ARG A 8 -43.45 25.89 20.18
C ARG A 8 -42.70 25.82 21.51
N SER A 9 -43.41 25.56 22.60
CA SER A 9 -42.77 25.44 23.91
C SER A 9 -41.75 24.31 23.89
N LEU A 10 -40.56 24.54 24.45
CA LEU A 10 -39.52 23.50 24.60
C LEU A 10 -40.06 22.28 25.36
N GLU A 11 -41.04 22.48 26.25
CA GLU A 11 -41.69 21.40 26.99
C GLU A 11 -42.52 20.49 26.07
N ASP A 12 -43.28 21.05 25.14
CA ASP A 12 -44.07 20.28 24.17
C ASP A 12 -43.16 19.47 23.24
N MET A 13 -42.02 20.05 22.85
CA MET A 13 -40.99 19.38 22.05
C MET A 13 -40.45 18.11 22.75
N TRP A 14 -40.17 18.18 24.05
CA TRP A 14 -39.65 17.05 24.81
C TRP A 14 -40.71 16.01 25.14
N ASN A 15 -41.95 16.45 25.36
CA ASN A 15 -43.08 15.53 25.52
C ASN A 15 -43.32 14.71 24.24
N GLU A 16 -43.33 15.36 23.07
CA GLU A 16 -43.46 14.69 21.78
C GLU A 16 -42.31 13.71 21.51
N ALA A 17 -41.06 14.07 21.82
CA ALA A 17 -39.91 13.19 21.65
C ALA A 17 -40.04 11.92 22.52
N ALA A 18 -40.45 12.07 23.78
CA ALA A 18 -40.68 10.93 24.68
C ALA A 18 -41.87 10.05 24.23
N ASP A 19 -42.98 10.65 23.79
CA ASP A 19 -44.14 9.91 23.30
C ASP A 19 -43.82 9.18 21.99
N SER A 20 -43.03 9.80 21.11
CA SER A 20 -42.53 9.19 19.87
C SER A 20 -41.62 7.99 20.16
N TYR A 21 -40.70 8.13 21.13
CA TYR A 21 -39.85 7.04 21.59
C TYR A 21 -40.69 5.87 22.13
N ARG A 22 -41.68 6.16 22.98
CA ARG A 22 -42.60 5.16 23.54
C ARG A 22 -43.41 4.45 22.47
N LYS A 23 -43.95 5.19 21.50
CA LYS A 23 -44.70 4.62 20.37
C LYS A 23 -43.84 3.70 19.50
N ALA A 24 -42.57 4.06 19.29
CA ALA A 24 -41.66 3.31 18.43
C ALA A 24 -41.04 2.07 19.11
N THR A 25 -40.73 2.17 20.41
CA THR A 25 -39.97 1.13 21.14
C THR A 25 -40.79 0.38 22.18
N GLY A 26 -41.93 0.92 22.61
CA GLY A 26 -42.72 0.42 23.74
C GLY A 26 -42.15 0.75 25.13
N MET A 27 -41.07 1.53 25.23
CA MET A 27 -40.41 1.89 26.49
C MET A 27 -40.57 3.37 26.78
N ASP A 28 -40.68 3.74 28.06
CA ASP A 28 -40.90 5.13 28.47
C ASP A 28 -39.62 5.78 28.95
N LEU A 29 -39.24 6.92 28.34
CA LEU A 29 -38.08 7.68 28.75
C LEU A 29 -38.28 8.43 30.08
N ARG A 30 -39.54 8.63 30.50
CA ARG A 30 -39.92 9.35 31.72
C ARG A 30 -39.77 8.41 32.93
N GLY A 31 -38.56 8.36 33.47
CA GLY A 31 -38.19 7.50 34.60
C GLY A 31 -37.27 8.20 35.60
N PRO A 32 -36.97 7.56 36.74
CA PRO A 32 -36.04 8.11 37.72
C PRO A 32 -34.62 8.25 37.12
N PRO A 33 -33.82 9.22 37.58
CA PRO A 33 -32.46 9.41 37.09
C PRO A 33 -31.60 8.18 37.37
N LEU A 34 -30.87 7.74 36.35
CA LEU A 34 -29.95 6.61 36.42
C LEU A 34 -28.51 7.13 36.62
N LYS A 35 -27.66 6.37 37.31
CA LYS A 35 -26.22 6.71 37.42
C LYS A 35 -25.43 6.06 36.29
N ILE A 36 -24.34 6.71 35.88
CA ILE A 36 -23.43 6.21 34.83
C ILE A 36 -22.96 4.80 35.18
N GLU A 37 -22.56 4.59 36.43
CA GLU A 37 -22.11 3.28 36.90
C GLU A 37 -23.20 2.20 36.83
N ASP A 38 -24.48 2.55 36.89
CA ASP A 38 -25.56 1.57 36.77
C ASP A 38 -25.75 1.12 35.32
N VAL A 39 -25.57 2.03 34.34
CA VAL A 39 -25.53 1.67 32.91
C VAL A 39 -24.28 0.86 32.59
N LEU A 40 -23.10 1.28 33.09
CA LEU A 40 -21.85 0.56 32.85
C LEU A 40 -21.79 -0.81 33.55
N LYS A 41 -22.50 -1.01 34.67
CA LYS A 41 -22.63 -2.32 35.32
C LYS A 41 -23.42 -3.30 34.46
N LYS A 42 -24.45 -2.84 33.73
CA LYS A 42 -25.21 -3.67 32.78
C LYS A 42 -24.33 -4.17 31.63
N MET A 43 -23.20 -3.52 31.37
CA MET A 43 -22.24 -3.90 30.33
C MET A 43 -21.24 -4.99 30.75
N ARG A 44 -21.41 -5.61 31.91
CA ARG A 44 -20.46 -6.58 32.49
C ARG A 44 -20.65 -7.97 31.88
N ASP A 45 -19.96 -8.24 30.77
CA ASP A 45 -19.89 -9.60 30.21
C ASP A 45 -18.64 -10.36 30.70
N ILE A 46 -18.65 -11.69 30.75
CA ILE A 46 -17.57 -12.54 31.27
C ILE A 46 -16.63 -13.03 30.12
N ASN A 47 -17.14 -13.14 28.88
CA ASN A 47 -16.45 -13.84 27.78
C ASN A 47 -15.65 -12.95 26.78
N ASP A 48 -15.63 -11.63 26.96
CA ASP A 48 -14.98 -10.69 26.02
C ASP A 48 -13.50 -10.39 26.38
N ASN A 49 -12.61 -10.23 25.40
CA ASN A 49 -11.22 -9.81 25.63
C ASN A 49 -11.17 -8.48 26.41
N GLN A 50 -10.28 -8.37 27.40
CA GLN A 50 -10.22 -7.24 28.33
C GLN A 50 -10.08 -5.87 27.63
N SER A 51 -9.25 -5.80 26.59
CA SER A 51 -9.03 -4.57 25.80
C SER A 51 -10.30 -4.10 25.08
N ASN A 52 -10.99 -4.99 24.36
CA ASN A 52 -12.23 -4.65 23.67
C ASN A 52 -13.36 -4.30 24.64
N ARG A 53 -13.39 -4.90 25.82
CA ARG A 53 -14.39 -4.57 26.85
C ARG A 53 -14.17 -3.17 27.42
N GLN A 54 -12.91 -2.80 27.63
CA GLN A 54 -12.53 -1.49 28.15
C GLN A 54 -12.87 -0.38 27.16
N ALA A 55 -12.43 -0.49 25.91
CA ALA A 55 -12.70 0.51 24.87
C ALA A 55 -14.20 0.83 24.73
N ARG A 56 -15.06 -0.20 24.73
CA ARG A 56 -16.51 0.00 24.61
C ARG A 56 -17.15 0.67 25.82
N ARG A 57 -16.66 0.36 27.03
CA ARG A 57 -17.11 1.05 28.25
C ARG A 57 -16.68 2.50 28.24
N GLU A 58 -15.50 2.79 27.72
CA GLU A 58 -15.00 4.16 27.55
C GLU A 58 -15.87 4.95 26.56
N SER A 59 -16.24 4.39 25.40
CA SER A 59 -17.14 5.07 24.44
C SER A 59 -18.51 5.39 25.03
N VAL A 60 -19.15 4.44 25.72
CA VAL A 60 -20.44 4.67 26.40
C VAL A 60 -20.31 5.71 27.50
N ARG A 61 -19.25 5.59 28.30
CA ARG A 61 -18.98 6.53 29.41
C ARG A 61 -18.80 7.94 28.89
N LEU A 62 -18.05 8.13 27.81
CA LEU A 62 -17.81 9.44 27.18
C LEU A 62 -19.13 10.13 26.80
N VAL A 63 -20.05 9.41 26.15
CA VAL A 63 -21.37 9.95 25.78
C VAL A 63 -22.20 10.29 27.02
N LEU A 64 -22.23 9.42 28.02
CA LEU A 64 -22.98 9.65 29.26
C LEU A 64 -22.42 10.81 30.10
N ASP A 65 -21.10 10.96 30.18
CA ASP A 65 -20.43 12.07 30.88
C ASP A 65 -20.81 13.41 30.22
N ARG A 66 -20.76 13.48 28.88
CA ARG A 66 -21.12 14.69 28.11
C ARG A 66 -22.61 15.07 28.23
N ILE A 67 -23.51 14.09 28.24
CA ILE A 67 -24.94 14.30 28.49
C ILE A 67 -25.17 14.79 29.93
N THR A 68 -24.41 14.26 30.90
CA THR A 68 -24.51 14.67 32.30
C THR A 68 -24.06 16.12 32.49
N ALA A 69 -22.93 16.51 31.89
CA ALA A 69 -22.46 17.90 31.90
C ALA A 69 -23.51 18.90 31.38
N LEU A 70 -24.28 18.50 30.36
CA LEU A 70 -25.39 19.31 29.84
C LEU A 70 -26.60 19.35 30.78
N SER A 71 -26.89 18.26 31.47
CA SER A 71 -28.03 18.17 32.39
C SER A 71 -27.91 19.13 33.58
N GLU A 72 -26.69 19.37 34.05
CA GLU A 72 -26.38 20.29 35.15
C GLU A 72 -26.58 21.77 34.72
N LEU A 73 -26.36 22.08 33.45
CA LEU A 73 -26.55 23.41 32.85
C LEU A 73 -28.04 23.81 32.73
N ILE A 74 -28.88 22.90 32.23
CA ILE A 74 -30.31 23.15 31.94
C ILE A 74 -31.18 23.05 33.21
N ALA A 75 -30.65 22.46 34.30
CA ALA A 75 -31.31 22.39 35.60
C ALA A 75 -31.59 23.76 36.24
N SER A 76 -30.95 24.83 35.76
CA SER A 76 -31.15 26.21 36.21
C SER A 76 -32.42 26.90 35.67
N SER A 77 -33.11 26.32 34.67
CA SER A 77 -34.43 26.78 34.19
C SER A 77 -35.55 25.91 34.77
N ALA A 78 -36.13 26.37 35.88
CA ALA A 78 -36.99 25.62 36.80
C ALA A 78 -38.42 25.29 36.31
N SER A 79 -38.63 24.84 35.05
CA SER A 79 -39.99 24.54 34.54
C SER A 79 -40.21 23.17 33.91
N HIS A 80 -39.21 22.29 33.83
CA HIS A 80 -39.38 20.97 33.20
C HIS A 80 -39.56 19.84 34.24
N VAL A 81 -40.66 19.11 34.16
CA VAL A 81 -40.92 17.90 34.97
C VAL A 81 -39.91 16.77 34.66
N PHE A 82 -39.33 16.76 33.45
CA PHE A 82 -38.23 15.87 33.05
C PHE A 82 -37.18 16.64 32.20
N PRO A 83 -35.99 16.96 32.76
CA PRO A 83 -34.93 17.61 32.03
C PRO A 83 -34.45 16.82 30.79
N PRO A 84 -34.07 17.50 29.68
CA PRO A 84 -33.59 16.88 28.45
C PRO A 84 -32.47 15.86 28.64
N GLY A 85 -31.51 16.18 29.50
CA GLY A 85 -30.39 15.29 29.83
C GLY A 85 -30.85 13.96 30.44
N ILE A 86 -31.91 13.96 31.25
CA ILE A 86 -32.46 12.73 31.84
C ILE A 86 -33.09 11.86 30.75
N LEU A 87 -33.84 12.44 29.81
CA LEU A 87 -34.46 11.69 28.71
C LEU A 87 -33.40 11.07 27.80
N CYS A 88 -32.35 11.81 27.44
CA CYS A 88 -31.21 11.31 26.67
C CYS A 88 -30.46 10.19 27.42
N PHE A 89 -30.25 10.36 28.72
CA PHE A 89 -29.60 9.36 29.58
C PHE A 89 -30.41 8.05 29.61
N THR A 90 -31.72 8.13 29.82
CA THR A 90 -32.61 6.96 29.82
C THR A 90 -32.63 6.27 28.46
N ALA A 91 -32.63 7.03 27.35
CA ALA A 91 -32.55 6.48 26.01
C ALA A 91 -31.25 5.69 25.78
N VAL A 92 -30.10 6.20 26.25
CA VAL A 92 -28.82 5.47 26.22
C VAL A 92 -28.87 4.20 27.07
N SER A 93 -29.43 4.27 28.28
CA SER A 93 -29.57 3.09 29.14
C SER A 93 -30.37 1.99 28.44
N TYR A 94 -31.50 2.33 27.83
CA TYR A 94 -32.31 1.34 27.09
C TYR A 94 -31.61 0.83 25.84
N LEU A 95 -30.87 1.69 25.13
CA LEU A 95 -30.09 1.27 23.98
C LEU A 95 -29.02 0.26 24.39
N VAL A 96 -28.28 0.52 25.47
CA VAL A 96 -27.34 -0.43 26.05
C VAL A 96 -28.07 -1.71 26.45
N GLU A 97 -29.12 -1.63 27.27
CA GLU A 97 -29.85 -2.81 27.75
C GLU A 97 -30.39 -3.70 26.62
N THR A 98 -30.97 -3.10 25.58
CA THR A 98 -31.57 -3.83 24.45
C THR A 98 -30.58 -4.35 23.42
N CYS A 99 -29.37 -3.79 23.35
CA CYS A 99 -28.39 -4.14 22.32
C CYS A 99 -27.15 -4.86 22.91
N TRP A 100 -26.99 -4.91 24.23
CA TRP A 100 -25.81 -5.47 24.87
C TRP A 100 -25.86 -7.01 25.06
N GLU A 101 -27.05 -7.60 25.00
CA GLU A 101 -27.26 -9.04 25.22
C GLU A 101 -26.64 -9.92 24.12
N TYR A 102 -26.43 -9.41 22.91
CA TYR A 102 -25.89 -10.18 21.78
C TYR A 102 -24.51 -9.66 21.32
N GLU A 103 -23.55 -10.57 21.17
CA GLU A 103 -22.14 -10.24 20.79
C GLU A 103 -22.05 -9.37 19.52
N LYS A 104 -22.84 -9.69 18.49
CA LYS A 104 -22.87 -8.93 17.22
C LYS A 104 -23.46 -7.51 17.35
N GLN A 105 -24.25 -7.25 18.38
CA GLN A 105 -24.90 -5.96 18.62
C GLN A 105 -24.03 -5.03 19.49
N ARG A 106 -23.07 -5.56 20.24
CA ARG A 106 -22.15 -4.74 21.07
C ARG A 106 -21.20 -3.88 20.24
N ALA A 107 -20.66 -4.41 19.15
CA ALA A 107 -19.82 -3.64 18.24
C ALA A 107 -20.58 -2.47 17.62
N VAL A 108 -21.87 -2.68 17.30
CA VAL A 108 -22.78 -1.66 16.72
C VAL A 108 -22.97 -0.48 17.67
N ILE A 109 -23.17 -0.74 18.97
CA ILE A 109 -23.30 0.33 19.99
C ILE A 109 -22.01 1.16 20.09
N THR A 110 -20.86 0.50 19.94
CA THR A 110 -19.56 1.15 20.05
C THR A 110 -19.33 2.06 18.86
N GLU A 111 -19.52 1.53 17.64
CA GLU A 111 -19.44 2.32 16.41
C GLU A 111 -20.42 3.51 16.44
N LEU A 112 -21.63 3.31 16.96
CA LEU A 112 -22.63 4.37 17.08
C LEU A 112 -22.20 5.46 18.07
N PHE A 113 -21.71 5.10 19.26
CA PHE A 113 -21.28 6.10 20.24
C PHE A 113 -19.98 6.78 19.85
N ASP A 114 -19.06 6.09 19.18
CA ASP A 114 -17.87 6.69 18.59
C ASP A 114 -18.25 7.71 17.49
N ALA A 115 -19.30 7.42 16.71
CA ALA A 115 -19.84 8.34 15.71
C ALA A 115 -20.59 9.54 16.34
N ILE A 116 -21.31 9.33 17.44
CA ILE A 116 -22.10 10.40 18.09
C ILE A 116 -21.23 11.30 18.99
N ALA A 117 -20.21 10.74 19.64
CA ALA A 117 -19.39 11.46 20.61
C ALA A 117 -18.87 12.83 20.11
N PRO A 118 -18.36 12.97 18.87
CA PRO A 118 -17.90 14.25 18.32
C PRO A 118 -18.95 15.36 18.39
N PHE A 119 -20.21 15.05 18.05
CA PHE A 119 -21.31 16.03 18.07
C PHE A 119 -21.67 16.51 19.48
N LEU A 120 -21.22 15.80 20.52
CA LEU A 120 -21.41 16.15 21.92
C LEU A 120 -20.18 16.88 22.51
N GLU A 121 -19.06 17.00 21.77
CA GLU A 121 -17.85 17.70 22.24
C GLU A 121 -18.11 19.17 22.56
N CYS A 122 -18.99 19.81 21.80
CA CYS A 122 -19.38 21.19 22.06
C CYS A 122 -20.03 21.38 23.45
N PHE A 123 -20.54 20.32 24.09
CA PHE A 123 -21.07 20.40 25.46
C PHE A 123 -20.01 20.65 26.52
N ASP A 124 -18.75 20.25 26.26
CA ASP A 124 -17.63 20.49 27.18
C ASP A 124 -17.32 22.00 27.30
N ILE A 125 -17.62 22.77 26.24
CA ILE A 125 -17.49 24.25 26.21
C ILE A 125 -18.47 24.89 27.20
N TYR A 126 -19.68 24.33 27.33
CA TYR A 126 -20.71 24.85 28.23
C TYR A 126 -20.41 24.61 29.69
N HIS A 127 -19.84 23.45 30.00
CA HIS A 127 -19.42 23.13 31.36
C HIS A 127 -18.33 24.08 31.86
N THR A 128 -17.45 24.53 30.97
CA THR A 128 -16.29 25.36 31.32
C THR A 128 -16.59 26.87 31.37
N SER A 129 -17.71 27.32 30.77
CA SER A 129 -18.05 28.74 30.64
C SER A 129 -18.99 29.24 31.75
N GLU A 130 -18.41 29.79 32.82
CA GLU A 130 -19.17 30.45 33.91
C GLU A 130 -20.00 31.65 33.41
N GLN A 131 -19.61 32.26 32.28
CA GLN A 131 -20.27 33.42 31.67
C GLN A 131 -21.60 33.07 30.99
N LEU A 132 -21.77 31.80 30.54
CA LEU A 132 -23.01 31.33 29.90
C LEU A 132 -24.20 31.34 30.88
N HIS A 133 -23.92 31.12 32.17
CA HIS A 133 -24.91 31.03 33.24
C HIS A 133 -25.45 32.39 33.69
N LYS A 134 -24.74 33.50 33.39
CA LYS A 134 -25.04 34.85 33.91
C LYS A 134 -25.57 35.81 32.84
N THR A 135 -25.62 35.39 31.57
CA THR A 135 -25.95 36.24 30.43
C THR A 135 -27.47 36.30 30.17
N THR A 136 -28.00 37.50 29.95
CA THR A 136 -29.43 37.76 29.60
C THR A 136 -29.63 38.04 28.10
N ASP A 137 -28.64 37.73 27.25
CA ASP A 137 -28.70 37.98 25.81
C ASP A 137 -29.81 37.15 25.14
N SER A 138 -30.68 37.81 24.37
CA SER A 138 -31.77 37.15 23.62
C SER A 138 -31.28 36.06 22.65
N ARG A 139 -30.04 36.13 22.16
CA ARG A 139 -29.42 35.14 21.27
C ARG A 139 -29.08 33.83 22.00
N LEU A 140 -28.99 33.86 23.34
CA LEU A 140 -28.87 32.65 24.16
C LEU A 140 -30.10 31.74 24.00
N GLY A 141 -31.29 32.33 23.77
CA GLY A 141 -32.50 31.56 23.45
C GLY A 141 -32.34 30.73 22.17
N LYS A 142 -31.64 31.25 21.16
CA LYS A 142 -31.33 30.52 19.92
C LYS A 142 -30.33 29.39 20.15
N VAL A 143 -29.27 29.64 20.93
CA VAL A 143 -28.31 28.58 21.32
C VAL A 143 -29.02 27.46 22.06
N LYS A 144 -29.88 27.77 23.04
CA LYS A 144 -30.69 26.78 23.76
C LYS A 144 -31.59 25.99 22.82
N LYS A 145 -32.23 26.65 21.85
CA LYS A 145 -33.06 25.97 20.83
C LYS A 145 -32.24 24.98 19.99
N VAL A 146 -31.08 25.39 19.48
CA VAL A 146 -30.19 24.52 18.68
C VAL A 146 -29.69 23.32 19.49
N ILE A 147 -29.33 23.52 20.76
CA ILE A 147 -28.97 22.43 21.68
C ILE A 147 -30.13 21.43 21.82
N HIS A 148 -31.34 21.93 22.04
CA HIS A 148 -32.53 21.07 22.18
C HIS A 148 -32.81 20.28 20.91
N GLU A 149 -32.72 20.90 19.73
CA GLU A 149 -32.88 20.23 18.43
C GLU A 149 -31.82 19.14 18.21
N ARG A 150 -30.55 19.41 18.54
CA ARG A 150 -29.47 18.41 18.41
C ARG A 150 -29.69 17.20 19.31
N LEU A 151 -30.15 17.41 20.54
CA LEU A 151 -30.49 16.33 21.45
C LEU A 151 -31.73 15.53 21.01
N GLN A 152 -32.69 16.16 20.31
CA GLN A 152 -33.82 15.44 19.70
C GLN A 152 -33.36 14.53 18.56
N CYS A 153 -32.41 14.97 17.73
CA CYS A 153 -31.76 14.11 16.75
C CYS A 153 -31.09 12.91 17.42
N PHE A 154 -30.38 13.14 18.53
CA PHE A 154 -29.81 12.08 19.34
C PHE A 154 -30.85 11.08 19.87
N ILE A 155 -31.97 11.55 20.47
CA ILE A 155 -33.06 10.67 20.91
C ILE A 155 -33.66 9.90 19.74
N TRP A 156 -33.83 10.53 18.58
CA TRP A 156 -34.33 9.87 17.38
C TRP A 156 -33.41 8.73 16.94
N ILE A 157 -32.09 8.96 16.93
CA ILE A 157 -31.10 7.93 16.61
C ILE A 157 -31.19 6.79 17.62
N CYS A 158 -31.22 7.08 18.93
CA CYS A 158 -31.42 6.05 19.96
C CYS A 158 -32.72 5.27 19.73
N THR A 159 -33.83 5.94 19.41
CA THR A 159 -35.13 5.33 19.09
C THR A 159 -35.00 4.33 17.95
N HIS A 160 -34.35 4.76 16.85
CA HIS A 160 -34.18 3.97 15.65
C HIS A 160 -33.40 2.68 15.94
N PHE A 161 -32.24 2.80 16.59
CA PHE A 161 -31.40 1.65 16.90
C PHE A 161 -32.06 0.71 17.93
N THR A 162 -32.70 1.26 18.97
CA THR A 162 -33.44 0.45 19.95
C THR A 162 -34.59 -0.33 19.32
N LYS A 163 -35.38 0.30 18.44
CA LYS A 163 -36.46 -0.38 17.71
C LYS A 163 -35.91 -1.50 16.82
N LYS A 164 -34.87 -1.21 16.06
CA LYS A 164 -34.23 -2.18 15.14
C LYS A 164 -33.53 -3.32 15.86
N SER A 165 -33.13 -3.12 17.12
CA SER A 165 -32.64 -4.20 17.97
C SER A 165 -33.65 -5.31 18.18
N LYS A 166 -34.89 -4.92 18.44
CA LYS A 166 -36.00 -5.86 18.59
C LYS A 166 -36.32 -6.62 17.29
N GLU A 167 -35.94 -6.08 16.13
CA GLU A 167 -36.10 -6.70 14.81
C GLU A 167 -34.88 -7.55 14.36
N GLY A 168 -33.78 -7.58 15.13
CA GLY A 168 -32.60 -8.41 14.88
C GLY A 168 -31.65 -7.97 13.75
N LYS A 169 -31.78 -6.74 13.21
CA LYS A 169 -31.10 -6.29 11.97
C LYS A 169 -30.03 -5.18 12.12
N LEU A 170 -29.49 -4.86 13.31
CA LEU A 170 -28.66 -3.66 13.48
C LEU A 170 -27.27 -3.67 12.84
N LYS A 171 -26.66 -4.84 12.59
CA LYS A 171 -25.26 -4.91 12.13
C LYS A 171 -25.04 -4.17 10.79
N ARG A 172 -26.08 -4.09 9.95
CA ARG A 172 -26.02 -3.36 8.68
C ARG A 172 -26.21 -1.86 8.87
N LEU A 173 -26.91 -1.43 9.93
CA LEU A 173 -27.34 -0.04 10.15
C LEU A 173 -26.24 0.83 10.75
N ALA A 174 -25.39 0.37 11.68
CA ALA A 174 -24.29 1.21 12.18
C ALA A 174 -23.25 1.49 11.08
N LYS A 175 -22.86 0.45 10.35
CA LYS A 175 -21.93 0.59 9.21
C LYS A 175 -22.56 1.33 8.02
N ALA A 176 -23.90 1.30 7.89
CA ALA A 176 -24.66 2.07 6.90
C ALA A 176 -25.03 3.48 7.37
N ALA A 177 -25.13 3.76 8.66
CA ALA A 177 -25.45 5.10 9.18
C ALA A 177 -24.34 6.10 8.84
N VAL A 178 -23.13 5.60 8.59
CA VAL A 178 -21.98 6.35 8.07
C VAL A 178 -22.08 6.56 6.54
N ARG A 179 -22.88 5.78 5.76
CA ARG A 179 -22.80 5.73 4.28
C ARG A 179 -24.07 5.36 3.46
N ALA A 180 -25.26 5.11 4.00
CA ALA A 180 -26.43 4.67 3.22
C ALA A 180 -27.82 5.04 3.80
N ASP A 181 -28.77 5.12 2.86
CA ASP A 181 -30.09 5.77 2.86
C ASP A 181 -31.21 5.02 3.63
N ASP A 182 -31.30 5.22 4.94
CA ASP A 182 -32.42 4.77 5.79
C ASP A 182 -33.00 5.88 6.70
N GLY A 183 -32.65 7.14 6.43
CA GLY A 183 -33.00 8.33 7.22
C GLY A 183 -32.08 8.61 8.41
N VAL A 184 -31.16 7.71 8.78
CA VAL A 184 -30.18 7.96 9.86
C VAL A 184 -29.08 8.92 9.39
N SER A 185 -28.63 8.80 8.14
CA SER A 185 -27.65 9.74 7.53
C SER A 185 -28.17 11.18 7.55
N GLU A 186 -29.44 11.39 7.17
CA GLU A 186 -30.07 12.71 7.20
C GLU A 186 -30.06 13.33 8.61
N LYS A 187 -30.25 12.50 9.65
CA LYS A 187 -30.17 12.96 11.04
C LYS A 187 -28.76 13.26 11.50
N PHE A 188 -27.74 12.57 11.00
CA PHE A 188 -26.34 12.93 11.24
C PHE A 188 -25.96 14.23 10.52
N ASP A 189 -26.40 14.42 9.27
CA ASP A 189 -26.21 15.67 8.52
C ASP A 189 -26.91 16.84 9.24
N GLU A 190 -28.10 16.60 9.78
CA GLU A 190 -28.83 17.59 10.58
C GLU A 190 -28.08 17.92 11.88
N MET A 191 -27.54 16.93 12.59
CA MET A 191 -26.71 17.15 13.78
C MET A 191 -25.46 17.96 13.46
N GLU A 192 -24.80 17.69 12.34
CA GLU A 192 -23.62 18.44 11.89
C GLU A 192 -23.97 19.90 11.55
N ARG A 193 -25.09 20.11 10.84
CA ARG A 193 -25.60 21.45 10.52
C ARG A 193 -25.88 22.24 11.80
N LEU A 194 -26.55 21.61 12.77
CA LEU A 194 -26.88 22.21 14.06
C LEU A 194 -25.61 22.50 14.89
N GLU A 195 -24.60 21.64 14.85
CA GLU A 195 -23.31 21.88 15.52
C GLU A 195 -22.56 23.07 14.90
N LYS A 196 -22.46 23.15 13.57
CA LYS A 196 -21.88 24.31 12.88
C LYS A 196 -22.62 25.61 13.20
N GLU A 197 -23.95 25.55 13.31
CA GLU A 197 -24.79 26.68 13.71
C GLU A 197 -24.57 27.10 15.17
N GLU A 198 -24.55 26.13 16.09
CA GLU A 198 -24.28 26.33 17.51
C GLU A 198 -22.93 27.02 17.73
N LEU A 199 -21.88 26.49 17.13
CA LEU A 199 -20.52 27.04 17.18
C LEU A 199 -20.52 28.51 16.70
N ARG A 200 -21.10 28.82 15.54
CA ARG A 200 -21.20 30.20 15.03
C ARG A 200 -21.93 31.15 15.99
N LEU A 201 -23.00 30.68 16.63
CA LEU A 201 -23.75 31.48 17.60
C LEU A 201 -22.91 31.75 18.87
N LEU A 202 -22.17 30.75 19.35
CA LEU A 202 -21.28 30.92 20.51
C LEU A 202 -20.14 31.90 20.24
N GLN A 203 -19.55 31.86 19.04
CA GLN A 203 -18.56 32.87 18.63
C GLN A 203 -19.18 34.26 18.56
N THR A 204 -20.37 34.39 17.98
CA THR A 204 -21.08 35.68 17.88
C THR A 204 -21.39 36.28 19.27
N LEU A 205 -21.56 35.42 20.26
CA LEU A 205 -21.76 35.79 21.66
C LEU A 205 -20.45 36.02 22.43
N GLY A 206 -19.29 35.77 21.82
CA GLY A 206 -17.97 35.93 22.44
C GLY A 206 -17.56 34.81 23.39
N PHE A 207 -18.25 33.66 23.37
CA PHE A 207 -17.97 32.54 24.26
C PHE A 207 -16.85 31.61 23.76
N ILE A 208 -16.47 31.71 22.49
CA ILE A 208 -15.39 30.94 21.88
C ILE A 208 -14.49 31.90 21.11
N GLU A 209 -13.17 31.83 21.31
CA GLU A 209 -12.23 32.61 20.52
C GLU A 209 -12.20 32.14 19.05
N VAL A 210 -11.90 33.06 18.13
CA VAL A 210 -11.83 32.76 16.69
C VAL A 210 -10.84 31.62 16.39
N HIS A 211 -9.75 31.52 17.16
CA HIS A 211 -8.73 30.49 16.96
C HIS A 211 -9.23 29.10 17.39
N GLU A 212 -9.95 29.01 18.51
CA GLU A 212 -10.54 27.76 19.01
C GLU A 212 -11.62 27.27 18.06
N MET A 213 -12.50 28.19 17.63
CA MET A 213 -13.53 27.94 16.62
C MET A 213 -12.94 27.34 15.33
N HIS A 214 -11.88 27.97 14.82
CA HIS A 214 -11.19 27.48 13.63
C HIS A 214 -10.59 26.08 13.85
N GLY A 215 -10.11 25.80 15.06
CA GLY A 215 -9.66 24.47 15.45
C GLY A 215 -10.76 23.42 15.44
N PHE A 216 -11.96 23.74 15.95
CA PHE A 216 -13.13 22.84 15.93
C PHE A 216 -13.63 22.58 14.51
N LEU A 217 -13.85 23.64 13.72
CA LEU A 217 -14.30 23.53 12.33
C LEU A 217 -13.32 22.71 11.48
N LYS A 218 -12.01 22.96 11.64
CA LYS A 218 -10.97 22.20 10.94
C LYS A 218 -10.98 20.71 11.31
N ARG A 219 -11.33 20.34 12.54
CA ARG A 219 -11.46 18.93 12.95
C ARG A 219 -12.67 18.26 12.31
N LEU A 220 -13.81 18.94 12.24
CA LEU A 220 -15.01 18.45 11.56
C LEU A 220 -14.73 18.26 10.06
N GLU A 221 -14.19 19.30 9.41
CA GLU A 221 -13.78 19.25 8.00
C GLU A 221 -12.74 18.15 7.74
N SER A 222 -11.80 17.92 8.67
CA SER A 222 -10.77 16.87 8.51
C SER A 222 -11.35 15.45 8.62
N LYS A 223 -12.42 15.25 9.40
CA LYS A 223 -13.10 13.95 9.52
C LYS A 223 -13.92 13.67 8.25
N GLU A 224 -14.70 14.64 7.81
CA GLU A 224 -15.46 14.59 6.54
C GLU A 224 -14.51 14.30 5.36
N ASP A 225 -13.40 15.04 5.28
CA ASP A 225 -12.38 14.83 4.25
C ASP A 225 -11.72 13.46 4.30
N GLN A 226 -11.64 12.83 5.47
CA GLN A 226 -11.04 11.52 5.62
C GLN A 226 -12.02 10.42 5.18
N GLU A 227 -13.30 10.55 5.55
CA GLU A 227 -14.35 9.60 5.17
C GLU A 227 -14.62 9.62 3.66
N ASP A 228 -14.69 10.83 3.07
CA ASP A 228 -14.74 11.07 1.63
C ASP A 228 -13.61 10.35 0.89
N MET A 229 -12.39 10.49 1.43
CA MET A 229 -11.20 9.93 0.82
C MET A 229 -11.19 8.41 0.93
N ASP A 230 -11.62 7.85 2.06
CA ASP A 230 -11.75 6.41 2.22
C ASP A 230 -12.77 5.81 1.25
N GLN A 231 -13.87 6.52 0.96
CA GLN A 231 -14.83 6.12 -0.07
C GLN A 231 -14.22 6.19 -1.48
N CYS A 232 -13.54 7.29 -1.82
CA CYS A 232 -12.86 7.41 -3.11
C CYS A 232 -11.87 6.26 -3.33
N LEU A 233 -11.09 5.93 -2.31
CA LEU A 233 -10.11 4.84 -2.37
C LEU A 233 -10.77 3.47 -2.52
N ASP A 234 -11.91 3.22 -1.86
CA ASP A 234 -12.64 1.95 -2.01
C ASP A 234 -13.22 1.78 -3.43
N THR A 235 -13.79 2.86 -3.99
CA THR A 235 -14.25 2.91 -5.39
C THR A 235 -13.10 2.57 -6.34
N ILE A 236 -11.96 3.27 -6.20
CA ILE A 236 -10.78 3.05 -7.06
C ILE A 236 -10.25 1.63 -6.92
N LYS A 237 -10.14 1.13 -5.68
CA LYS A 237 -9.63 -0.22 -5.41
C LYS A 237 -10.46 -1.30 -6.08
N THR A 238 -11.79 -1.17 -5.96
CA THR A 238 -12.77 -2.07 -6.58
C THR A 238 -12.67 -2.00 -8.09
N ALA A 239 -12.63 -0.77 -8.64
CA ALA A 239 -12.54 -0.52 -10.07
C ALA A 239 -11.26 -1.12 -10.68
N LEU A 240 -10.10 -0.93 -10.04
CA LEU A 240 -8.80 -1.44 -10.51
C LEU A 240 -8.62 -2.96 -10.31
N GLY A 241 -9.48 -3.61 -9.51
CA GLY A 241 -9.37 -5.03 -9.19
C GLY A 241 -8.13 -5.37 -8.34
N ILE A 242 -7.67 -4.44 -7.51
CA ILE A 242 -6.50 -4.63 -6.65
C ILE A 242 -6.98 -5.24 -5.32
N GLY A 243 -6.73 -6.54 -5.15
CA GLY A 243 -7.07 -7.26 -3.91
C GLY A 243 -6.43 -6.62 -2.67
N ALA A 244 -7.11 -6.67 -1.53
CA ALA A 244 -6.71 -6.00 -0.28
C ALA A 244 -5.36 -6.44 0.32
N THR A 245 -4.71 -7.46 -0.24
CA THR A 245 -3.55 -8.14 0.35
C THR A 245 -2.38 -8.33 -0.61
N LYS A 246 -2.38 -7.75 -1.82
CA LYS A 246 -1.34 -8.01 -2.83
C LYS A 246 -0.78 -6.73 -3.46
N HIS A 247 -0.05 -5.94 -2.66
CA HIS A 247 0.78 -4.84 -3.16
C HIS A 247 2.16 -5.36 -3.54
N SER A 248 2.22 -6.27 -4.52
CA SER A 248 3.45 -6.99 -4.89
C SER A 248 4.63 -6.06 -5.20
N TRP A 249 4.37 -4.85 -5.73
CA TRP A 249 5.39 -3.84 -6.00
C TRP A 249 6.02 -3.25 -4.73
N HIS A 250 5.25 -3.02 -3.66
CA HIS A 250 5.78 -2.47 -2.41
C HIS A 250 6.62 -3.51 -1.66
N ASP A 251 6.14 -4.75 -1.63
CA ASP A 251 6.90 -5.88 -1.05
C ASP A 251 8.19 -6.10 -1.83
N THR A 252 8.14 -6.02 -3.17
CA THR A 252 9.33 -6.15 -4.04
C THR A 252 10.31 -5.00 -3.81
N GLN A 253 9.84 -3.74 -3.76
CA GLN A 253 10.68 -2.59 -3.43
C GLN A 253 11.38 -2.77 -2.08
N THR A 254 10.61 -3.17 -1.05
CA THR A 254 11.14 -3.34 0.32
C THR A 254 12.14 -4.49 0.38
N ALA A 255 11.85 -5.61 -0.27
CA ALA A 255 12.75 -6.76 -0.31
C ALA A 255 14.07 -6.43 -1.03
N ILE A 256 14.02 -5.78 -2.20
CA ILE A 256 15.22 -5.39 -2.94
C ILE A 256 16.01 -4.34 -2.16
N TRP A 257 15.33 -3.31 -1.63
CA TRP A 257 15.98 -2.22 -0.90
C TRP A 257 16.69 -2.72 0.36
N ASN A 258 16.09 -3.64 1.11
CA ASN A 258 16.71 -4.23 2.31
C ASN A 258 17.96 -5.09 1.98
N ASP A 259 18.08 -5.61 0.76
CA ASP A 259 19.25 -6.35 0.29
C ASP A 259 20.29 -5.42 -0.41
N THR A 260 19.92 -4.16 -0.68
CA THR A 260 20.76 -3.19 -1.37
C THR A 260 21.87 -2.67 -0.44
N ALA A 261 23.09 -2.47 -0.97
CA ALA A 261 24.17 -1.84 -0.20
C ALA A 261 23.99 -0.32 -0.13
N ASP A 262 24.35 0.31 0.99
CA ASP A 262 24.04 1.73 1.32
C ASP A 262 24.48 2.76 0.26
N SER A 263 25.48 2.46 -0.56
CA SER A 263 26.05 3.33 -1.60
C SER A 263 25.54 3.03 -3.03
N THR A 264 24.65 2.05 -3.19
CA THR A 264 24.20 1.58 -4.51
C THR A 264 23.49 2.70 -5.27
N GLY A 265 23.96 3.01 -6.47
CA GLY A 265 23.36 4.03 -7.33
C GLY A 265 23.79 5.47 -7.04
N ASP A 266 24.65 5.72 -6.04
CA ASP A 266 25.17 7.07 -5.76
C ASP A 266 25.87 7.72 -6.95
N TRP A 267 26.54 6.89 -7.77
CA TRP A 267 27.20 7.34 -8.98
C TRP A 267 26.18 7.90 -9.98
N LEU A 268 24.98 7.31 -10.08
CA LEU A 268 23.91 7.75 -10.98
C LEU A 268 23.39 9.13 -10.58
N PHE A 269 23.14 9.35 -9.28
CA PHE A 269 22.61 10.62 -8.76
C PHE A 269 23.59 11.79 -8.85
N LYS A 270 24.88 11.49 -9.04
CA LYS A 270 25.94 12.51 -9.26
C LYS A 270 26.03 12.96 -10.72
N ARG A 271 25.47 12.20 -11.66
CA ARG A 271 25.56 12.54 -13.08
C ARG A 271 24.68 13.73 -13.45
N GLN A 272 25.17 14.54 -14.38
CA GLN A 272 24.46 15.73 -14.82
C GLN A 272 23.18 15.38 -15.60
N ASP A 273 23.25 14.38 -16.49
CA ASP A 273 22.09 13.93 -17.28
C ASP A 273 20.93 13.42 -16.40
N PHE A 274 21.23 12.66 -15.34
CA PHE A 274 20.23 12.23 -14.36
C PHE A 274 19.64 13.43 -13.60
N ARG A 275 20.49 14.36 -13.15
CA ARG A 275 20.04 15.57 -12.45
C ARG A 275 19.19 16.47 -13.35
N ASP A 276 19.52 16.56 -14.63
CA ASP A 276 18.75 17.33 -15.61
C ASP A 276 17.39 16.67 -15.85
N TRP A 277 17.35 15.34 -16.00
CA TRP A 277 16.08 14.59 -16.07
C TRP A 277 15.23 14.77 -14.80
N GLU A 278 15.87 14.70 -13.63
CA GLU A 278 15.21 14.79 -12.33
C GLU A 278 14.69 16.20 -12.05
N ASN A 279 15.45 17.25 -12.36
CA ASN A 279 15.15 18.62 -11.92
C ASN A 279 14.51 19.48 -13.00
N SER A 280 14.84 19.27 -14.27
CA SER A 280 14.49 20.20 -15.35
C SER A 280 13.12 19.92 -15.98
N GLY A 281 12.56 20.93 -16.65
CA GLY A 281 11.36 20.85 -17.49
C GLY A 281 11.62 20.16 -18.84
N ALA A 282 10.57 19.84 -19.60
CA ALA A 282 10.66 19.07 -20.85
C ALA A 282 11.58 19.69 -21.91
N SER A 283 11.85 21.00 -21.82
CA SER A 283 12.71 21.73 -22.75
C SER A 283 14.22 21.54 -22.52
N ALA A 284 14.65 21.00 -21.37
CA ALA A 284 16.07 20.92 -21.00
C ALA A 284 16.62 19.49 -20.92
N ALA A 285 15.74 18.49 -20.73
CA ALA A 285 16.11 17.07 -20.78
C ALA A 285 14.94 16.22 -21.28
N PRO A 286 15.21 15.09 -21.98
CA PRO A 286 14.18 14.13 -22.36
C PRO A 286 13.36 13.68 -21.13
N ALA A 287 12.04 13.56 -21.27
CA ALA A 287 11.17 13.14 -20.17
C ALA A 287 11.37 11.67 -19.76
N VAL A 288 12.01 10.88 -20.63
CA VAL A 288 12.19 9.43 -20.50
C VAL A 288 13.68 9.14 -20.34
N PHE A 289 14.04 8.49 -19.23
CA PHE A 289 15.40 8.04 -18.93
C PHE A 289 15.43 6.52 -18.86
N ALA A 290 16.25 5.88 -19.69
CA ALA A 290 16.31 4.43 -19.80
C ALA A 290 17.66 3.89 -19.33
N LEU A 291 17.62 2.96 -18.36
CA LEU A 291 18.77 2.19 -17.91
C LEU A 291 18.87 0.91 -18.73
N LYS A 292 19.87 0.87 -19.61
CA LYS A 292 20.18 -0.23 -20.52
C LYS A 292 21.21 -1.15 -19.87
N ALA A 293 20.82 -2.38 -19.62
CA ALA A 293 21.75 -3.44 -19.18
C ALA A 293 21.14 -4.81 -19.46
N ASP A 294 21.95 -5.84 -19.58
CA ASP A 294 21.43 -7.22 -19.65
C ASP A 294 21.01 -7.73 -18.27
N ASP A 295 20.38 -8.91 -18.23
CA ASP A 295 20.03 -9.57 -16.97
C ASP A 295 21.28 -9.71 -16.10
N GLY A 296 21.18 -9.42 -14.79
CA GLY A 296 22.25 -9.62 -13.82
C GLY A 296 23.22 -8.43 -13.61
N TYR A 297 22.97 -7.29 -14.25
CA TYR A 297 23.76 -6.06 -14.06
C TYR A 297 23.21 -5.11 -12.98
N GLY A 298 22.34 -5.62 -12.09
CA GLY A 298 21.82 -4.83 -10.97
C GLY A 298 20.70 -3.82 -11.31
N ARG A 299 20.06 -3.90 -12.50
CA ARG A 299 18.97 -2.99 -12.91
C ARG A 299 17.88 -2.80 -11.85
N SER A 300 17.39 -3.89 -11.27
CA SER A 300 16.33 -3.84 -10.25
C SER A 300 16.79 -3.17 -8.95
N TYR A 301 18.08 -3.31 -8.59
CA TYR A 301 18.69 -2.64 -7.44
C TYR A 301 18.86 -1.15 -7.69
N LEU A 302 19.32 -0.76 -8.88
CA LEU A 302 19.38 0.64 -9.31
C LEU A 302 17.98 1.27 -9.35
N CYS A 303 16.98 0.53 -9.85
CA CYS A 303 15.59 0.96 -9.82
C CYS A 303 15.11 1.22 -8.38
N ALA A 304 15.37 0.29 -7.46
CA ALA A 304 15.03 0.44 -6.05
C ALA A 304 15.73 1.65 -5.40
N ALA A 305 17.01 1.89 -5.74
CA ALA A 305 17.76 3.05 -5.29
C ALA A 305 17.18 4.36 -5.83
N VAL A 306 16.82 4.42 -7.11
CA VAL A 306 16.14 5.58 -7.71
C VAL A 306 14.82 5.85 -6.99
N VAL A 307 13.99 4.82 -6.79
CA VAL A 307 12.70 4.97 -6.09
C VAL A 307 12.93 5.52 -4.67
N HIS A 308 13.91 5.00 -3.94
CA HIS A 308 14.25 5.49 -2.61
C HIS A 308 14.72 6.96 -2.63
N HIS A 309 15.60 7.31 -3.56
CA HIS A 309 16.09 8.69 -3.77
C HIS A 309 14.93 9.66 -4.05
N LEU A 310 14.04 9.30 -4.97
CA LEU A 310 12.89 10.13 -5.35
C LEU A 310 11.87 10.30 -4.21
N LEU A 311 11.65 9.27 -3.39
CA LEU A 311 10.75 9.31 -2.24
C LEU A 311 11.33 10.09 -1.05
N LYS A 312 12.65 10.08 -0.88
CA LYS A 312 13.34 10.81 0.20
C LYS A 312 13.38 12.31 -0.04
N GLN A 313 13.40 12.74 -1.30
CA GLN A 313 13.42 14.15 -1.64
C GLN A 313 12.12 14.86 -1.27
N ARG A 314 12.26 15.96 -0.54
CA ARG A 314 11.16 16.89 -0.28
C ARG A 314 11.23 18.05 -1.25
N THR A 315 10.06 18.51 -1.65
CA THR A 315 9.93 19.73 -2.45
C THR A 315 10.10 20.95 -1.54
N ASN A 316 10.92 21.91 -1.96
CA ASN A 316 11.04 23.21 -1.31
C ASN A 316 9.90 24.17 -1.71
N ASP A 317 9.20 23.86 -2.81
CA ASP A 317 8.04 24.61 -3.29
C ASP A 317 6.76 24.00 -2.68
N PRO A 318 6.06 24.73 -1.79
CA PRO A 318 4.84 24.24 -1.17
C PRO A 318 3.70 24.00 -2.17
N ASP A 319 3.74 24.63 -3.35
CA ASP A 319 2.71 24.52 -4.38
C ASP A 319 2.98 23.39 -5.39
N LEU A 320 4.19 22.83 -5.40
CA LEU A 320 4.59 21.75 -6.30
C LEU A 320 4.38 20.38 -5.64
N LYS A 321 3.45 19.59 -6.15
CA LYS A 321 3.27 18.21 -5.70
C LYS A 321 4.24 17.26 -6.39
N ARG A 322 5.18 16.70 -5.64
CA ARG A 322 6.05 15.62 -6.11
C ARG A 322 5.39 14.27 -5.88
N LEU A 323 5.12 13.53 -6.95
CA LEU A 323 4.44 12.24 -6.93
C LEU A 323 5.36 11.16 -7.51
N VAL A 324 5.47 10.03 -6.84
CA VAL A 324 6.32 8.90 -7.26
C VAL A 324 5.47 7.64 -7.27
N ALA A 325 5.53 6.90 -8.37
CA ALA A 325 4.93 5.58 -8.51
C ALA A 325 5.92 4.65 -9.21
N TYR A 326 5.84 3.35 -8.90
CA TYR A 326 6.79 2.40 -9.45
C TYR A 326 6.20 1.00 -9.66
N TYR A 327 6.78 0.22 -10.56
CA TYR A 327 6.37 -1.15 -10.83
C TYR A 327 7.54 -2.03 -11.23
N TYR A 328 7.49 -3.30 -10.83
CA TYR A 328 8.51 -4.31 -11.10
C TYR A 328 7.92 -5.46 -11.91
N PHE A 329 8.36 -5.63 -13.16
CA PHE A 329 8.04 -6.83 -13.92
C PHE A 329 8.99 -7.96 -13.52
N LYS A 330 8.42 -9.02 -12.94
CA LYS A 330 9.21 -10.17 -12.48
C LYS A 330 9.33 -11.20 -13.56
N LYS A 331 10.55 -11.65 -13.85
CA LYS A 331 10.85 -12.63 -14.91
C LYS A 331 9.99 -13.91 -14.85
N ASP A 332 9.67 -14.37 -13.65
CA ASP A 332 8.98 -15.65 -13.42
C ASP A 332 7.45 -15.53 -13.39
N GLU A 333 6.88 -14.31 -13.41
CA GLU A 333 5.44 -14.06 -13.30
C GLU A 333 4.81 -13.66 -14.65
N ARG A 334 5.06 -14.44 -15.71
CA ARG A 334 4.62 -14.08 -17.08
C ARG A 334 3.12 -13.81 -17.19
N GLU A 335 2.27 -14.57 -16.51
CA GLU A 335 0.81 -14.40 -16.62
C GLU A 335 0.30 -13.09 -16.00
N THR A 336 1.03 -12.50 -15.04
CA THR A 336 0.62 -11.26 -14.36
C THR A 336 1.35 -10.02 -14.87
N ASN A 337 2.44 -10.19 -15.63
CA ASN A 337 3.25 -9.13 -16.25
C ASN A 337 2.57 -8.41 -17.43
N SER A 338 1.34 -7.94 -17.25
CA SER A 338 0.65 -7.07 -18.21
C SER A 338 0.97 -5.60 -17.92
N MET A 339 1.19 -4.79 -18.96
CA MET A 339 1.38 -3.34 -18.81
C MET A 339 0.11 -2.68 -18.25
N ARG A 340 -1.06 -3.24 -18.54
CA ARG A 340 -2.32 -2.81 -17.91
C ARG A 340 -2.29 -3.02 -16.40
N ASN A 341 -1.77 -4.14 -15.91
CA ASN A 341 -1.64 -4.37 -14.48
C ASN A 341 -0.62 -3.43 -13.83
N ALA A 342 0.49 -3.16 -14.52
CA ALA A 342 1.47 -2.16 -14.09
C ALA A 342 0.83 -0.77 -13.96
N LEU A 343 0.05 -0.35 -14.96
CA LEU A 343 -0.66 0.93 -14.93
C LEU A 343 -1.70 0.98 -13.81
N ARG A 344 -2.47 -0.08 -13.58
CA ARG A 344 -3.41 -0.16 -12.44
C ARG A 344 -2.68 0.02 -11.10
N ALA A 345 -1.53 -0.63 -10.92
CA ALA A 345 -0.71 -0.48 -9.73
C ALA A 345 -0.16 0.95 -9.56
N ILE A 346 0.23 1.61 -10.66
CA ILE A 346 0.68 3.00 -10.67
C ILE A 346 -0.47 3.94 -10.27
N LEU A 347 -1.65 3.78 -10.86
CA LEU A 347 -2.84 4.57 -10.55
C LEU A 347 -3.24 4.45 -9.07
N TRP A 348 -3.16 3.23 -8.53
CA TRP A 348 -3.40 3.01 -7.12
C TRP A 348 -2.39 3.75 -6.24
N GLN A 349 -1.08 3.65 -6.54
CA GLN A 349 -0.04 4.37 -5.80
C GLN A 349 -0.24 5.88 -5.81
N LEU A 350 -0.63 6.45 -6.95
CA LEU A 350 -0.93 7.87 -7.07
C LEU A 350 -2.19 8.28 -6.30
N SER A 351 -3.15 7.37 -6.13
CA SER A 351 -4.41 7.60 -5.41
C SER A 351 -4.25 7.54 -3.89
N ILE A 352 -3.49 6.55 -3.38
CA ILE A 352 -3.27 6.39 -1.93
C ILE A 352 -2.30 7.43 -1.35
N ASN A 353 -1.59 8.18 -2.19
CA ASN A 353 -0.70 9.23 -1.74
C ASN A 353 -1.49 10.37 -1.09
N LYS A 354 -1.32 10.58 0.22
CA LYS A 354 -2.05 11.58 1.01
C LYS A 354 -1.88 13.02 0.51
N VAL A 355 -0.79 13.33 -0.19
CA VAL A 355 -0.54 14.66 -0.79
C VAL A 355 -1.40 14.87 -2.05
N ASN A 356 -1.89 13.78 -2.66
CA ASN A 356 -2.58 13.77 -3.94
C ASN A 356 -4.08 13.48 -3.83
N LYS A 357 -4.74 13.93 -2.75
CA LYS A 357 -6.20 13.83 -2.59
C LYS A 357 -7.00 14.23 -3.85
N PRO A 358 -6.67 15.33 -4.57
CA PRO A 358 -7.45 15.74 -5.74
C PRO A 358 -7.44 14.72 -6.88
N PHE A 359 -6.33 14.01 -7.09
CA PHE A 359 -6.27 12.95 -8.09
C PHE A 359 -7.16 11.77 -7.72
N ALA A 360 -7.16 11.35 -6.45
CA ALA A 360 -8.04 10.28 -5.99
C ALA A 360 -9.52 10.66 -6.16
N LYS A 361 -9.94 11.87 -5.74
CA LYS A 361 -11.31 12.35 -5.94
C LYS A 361 -11.67 12.41 -7.44
N PHE A 362 -10.76 12.88 -8.30
CA PHE A 362 -10.95 12.88 -9.77
C PHE A 362 -11.10 11.47 -10.35
N PHE A 363 -10.19 10.56 -10.02
CA PHE A 363 -10.13 9.24 -10.62
C PHE A 363 -11.28 8.34 -10.13
N ALA A 364 -11.72 8.49 -8.88
CA ALA A 364 -12.91 7.82 -8.36
C ALA A 364 -14.16 8.21 -9.18
N ARG A 365 -14.39 9.51 -9.40
CA ARG A 365 -15.49 10.01 -10.25
C ARG A 365 -15.41 9.48 -11.68
N LYS A 366 -14.21 9.42 -12.27
CA LYS A 366 -14.01 8.83 -13.61
C LYS A 366 -14.35 7.34 -13.64
N CYS A 367 -13.98 6.58 -12.61
CA CYS A 367 -14.33 5.17 -12.48
C CYS A 367 -15.85 4.94 -12.37
N GLU A 368 -16.57 5.87 -11.74
CA GLU A 368 -18.03 5.82 -11.63
C GLU A 368 -18.74 6.18 -12.93
N GLN A 369 -18.25 7.20 -13.64
CA GLN A 369 -18.86 7.70 -14.89
C GLN A 369 -18.64 6.77 -16.08
N VAL A 370 -17.45 6.16 -16.18
CA VAL A 370 -17.06 5.33 -17.33
C VAL A 370 -17.04 3.88 -16.90
N GLN A 371 -18.17 3.20 -17.09
CA GLN A 371 -18.31 1.78 -16.82
C GLN A 371 -17.21 0.99 -17.57
N HIS A 372 -16.42 0.21 -16.85
CA HIS A 372 -15.27 -0.56 -17.37
C HIS A 372 -14.01 0.21 -17.79
N LEU A 373 -13.83 1.50 -17.43
CA LEU A 373 -12.57 2.22 -17.68
C LEU A 373 -11.31 1.45 -17.24
N PRO A 374 -11.26 0.83 -16.04
CA PRO A 374 -10.10 0.03 -15.63
C PRO A 374 -9.85 -1.22 -16.48
N SER A 375 -10.86 -1.69 -17.21
CA SER A 375 -10.82 -2.85 -18.11
C SER A 375 -10.58 -2.46 -19.57
N SER A 376 -10.48 -1.16 -19.87
CA SER A 376 -10.14 -0.64 -21.19
C SER A 376 -8.69 -0.99 -21.60
N LYS A 377 -8.31 -0.59 -22.82
CA LYS A 377 -6.93 -0.74 -23.32
C LYS A 377 -5.97 0.12 -22.49
N THR A 378 -4.72 -0.33 -22.37
CA THR A 378 -3.69 0.32 -21.56
C THR A 378 -3.52 1.81 -21.89
N HIS A 379 -3.47 2.18 -23.17
CA HIS A 379 -3.34 3.59 -23.58
C HIS A 379 -4.59 4.43 -23.27
N THR A 380 -5.79 3.86 -23.43
CA THR A 380 -7.05 4.52 -23.05
C THR A 380 -7.09 4.78 -21.55
N LEU A 381 -6.76 3.77 -20.74
CA LEU A 381 -6.68 3.91 -19.29
C LEU A 381 -5.67 5.01 -18.91
N TRP A 382 -4.52 5.09 -19.57
CA TRP A 382 -3.52 6.14 -19.34
C TRP A 382 -4.07 7.54 -19.63
N LYS A 383 -4.70 7.72 -20.81
CA LYS A 383 -5.24 9.01 -21.25
C LYS A 383 -6.33 9.51 -20.33
N ASP A 384 -7.32 8.68 -20.04
CA ASP A 384 -8.50 9.05 -19.25
C ASP A 384 -8.24 9.11 -17.73
N SER A 385 -6.99 8.93 -17.30
CA SER A 385 -6.58 8.99 -15.89
C SER A 385 -5.48 10.01 -15.64
N ILE A 386 -4.20 9.64 -15.81
CA ILE A 386 -3.04 10.46 -15.46
C ILE A 386 -2.96 11.66 -16.39
N LEU A 387 -3.11 11.45 -17.70
CA LEU A 387 -2.97 12.52 -18.68
C LEU A 387 -4.10 13.55 -18.54
N ASP A 388 -5.36 13.09 -18.54
CA ASP A 388 -6.54 13.93 -18.38
C ASP A 388 -6.50 14.74 -17.07
N TYR A 389 -6.09 14.11 -15.95
CA TYR A 389 -5.90 14.82 -14.69
C TYR A 389 -4.85 15.93 -14.81
N LEU A 390 -3.68 15.64 -15.39
CA LEU A 390 -2.59 16.61 -15.45
C LEU A 390 -2.86 17.75 -16.44
N GLU A 391 -3.64 17.51 -17.49
CA GLU A 391 -4.08 18.55 -18.44
C GLU A 391 -5.04 19.56 -17.80
N HIS A 392 -5.97 19.08 -16.98
CA HIS A 392 -7.04 19.91 -16.41
C HIS A 392 -6.77 20.39 -14.97
N SER A 393 -5.82 19.78 -14.26
CA SER A 393 -5.51 20.15 -12.89
C SER A 393 -4.93 21.57 -12.80
N GLN A 394 -5.38 22.31 -11.79
CA GLN A 394 -4.81 23.61 -11.41
C GLN A 394 -3.57 23.45 -10.52
N VAL A 395 -3.28 22.24 -10.06
CA VAL A 395 -2.21 21.93 -9.11
C VAL A 395 -0.94 21.55 -9.86
N LYS A 396 0.14 22.30 -9.63
CA LYS A 396 1.47 21.99 -10.19
C LYS A 396 1.92 20.64 -9.67
N SER A 397 2.21 19.71 -10.58
CA SER A 397 2.57 18.35 -10.22
C SER A 397 3.77 17.83 -11.00
N LYS A 398 4.73 17.26 -10.30
CA LYS A 398 5.88 16.55 -10.88
C LYS A 398 5.72 15.06 -10.61
N VAL A 399 5.38 14.30 -11.65
CA VAL A 399 5.07 12.87 -11.55
C VAL A 399 6.24 12.05 -12.07
N PHE A 400 6.82 11.22 -11.20
CA PHE A 400 7.85 10.25 -11.54
C PHE A 400 7.24 8.85 -11.57
N ILE A 401 7.42 8.15 -12.69
CA ILE A 401 7.00 6.75 -12.86
C ILE A 401 8.23 5.91 -13.17
N VAL A 402 8.52 4.94 -12.31
CA VAL A 402 9.70 4.06 -12.44
C VAL A 402 9.25 2.64 -12.76
N ILE A 403 9.70 2.07 -13.88
CA ILE A 403 9.28 0.74 -14.34
C ILE A 403 10.52 -0.13 -14.55
N ASP A 404 10.66 -1.17 -13.74
CA ASP A 404 11.74 -2.16 -13.87
C ASP A 404 11.34 -3.32 -14.78
N GLY A 405 12.19 -3.64 -15.75
CA GLY A 405 12.10 -4.88 -16.53
C GLY A 405 11.06 -4.86 -17.64
N ILE A 406 11.00 -3.80 -18.46
CA ILE A 406 9.98 -3.67 -19.53
C ILE A 406 9.96 -4.87 -20.50
N GLY A 407 11.10 -5.56 -20.68
CA GLY A 407 11.23 -6.77 -21.48
C GLY A 407 10.48 -8.00 -20.98
N HIS A 408 9.98 -7.96 -19.74
CA HIS A 408 9.20 -9.04 -19.16
C HIS A 408 7.69 -8.84 -19.31
N ALA A 409 7.24 -7.74 -19.91
CA ALA A 409 5.84 -7.50 -20.22
C ALA A 409 5.33 -8.47 -21.30
N THR A 410 4.09 -8.95 -21.15
CA THR A 410 3.48 -9.92 -22.09
C THR A 410 2.94 -9.30 -23.36
N GLU A 411 2.58 -8.03 -23.30
CA GLU A 411 1.97 -7.27 -24.39
C GLU A 411 3.07 -6.64 -25.25
N GLY A 412 2.86 -6.57 -26.57
CA GLY A 412 3.78 -5.87 -27.46
C GLY A 412 3.90 -4.38 -27.12
N TYR A 413 5.03 -3.77 -27.49
CA TYR A 413 5.37 -2.40 -27.12
C TYR A 413 4.49 -1.30 -27.75
N ILE A 414 3.53 -1.64 -28.62
CA ILE A 414 2.72 -0.64 -29.34
C ILE A 414 1.94 0.25 -28.37
N GLU A 415 1.13 -0.32 -27.47
CA GLU A 415 0.31 0.47 -26.54
C GLU A 415 1.18 1.25 -25.55
N PHE A 416 2.28 0.66 -25.09
CA PHE A 416 3.22 1.32 -24.20
C PHE A 416 3.98 2.46 -24.89
N SER A 417 4.38 2.29 -26.15
CA SER A 417 5.07 3.33 -26.92
C SER A 417 4.20 4.58 -27.09
N ARG A 418 2.87 4.44 -27.20
CA ARG A 418 1.94 5.58 -27.22
C ARG A 418 1.95 6.35 -25.91
N ILE A 419 2.02 5.64 -24.77
CA ILE A 419 2.17 6.28 -23.45
C ILE A 419 3.49 7.04 -23.38
N VAL A 420 4.59 6.44 -23.85
CA VAL A 420 5.90 7.10 -23.88
C VAL A 420 5.89 8.34 -24.79
N LYS A 421 5.17 8.30 -25.91
CA LYS A 421 4.94 9.46 -26.78
C LYS A 421 4.17 10.58 -26.06
N ASP A 422 3.09 10.24 -25.37
CA ASP A 422 2.31 11.21 -24.58
C ASP A 422 3.20 11.86 -23.51
N VAL A 423 4.02 11.07 -22.79
CA VAL A 423 4.97 11.58 -21.78
C VAL A 423 6.02 12.52 -22.38
N SER A 424 6.54 12.18 -23.55
CA SER A 424 7.58 12.97 -24.22
C SER A 424 7.05 14.29 -24.78
N SER A 425 5.78 14.33 -25.18
CA SER A 425 5.13 15.50 -25.78
C SER A 425 4.33 16.34 -24.77
N PHE A 426 4.14 15.84 -23.55
CA PHE A 426 3.39 16.53 -22.52
C PHE A 426 4.12 17.80 -22.05
N ASP A 427 3.52 18.94 -22.35
CA ASP A 427 3.89 20.24 -21.81
C ASP A 427 2.66 21.11 -21.61
N ASN A 428 2.40 21.49 -20.36
CA ASN A 428 1.35 22.44 -19.99
C ASN A 428 1.91 23.63 -19.20
N GLY A 429 3.24 23.79 -19.16
CA GLY A 429 3.98 24.80 -18.40
C GLY A 429 3.88 24.71 -16.87
N ARG A 430 3.11 23.77 -16.32
CA ARG A 430 2.77 23.70 -14.88
C ARG A 430 3.13 22.37 -14.23
N SER A 431 3.00 21.29 -14.98
CA SER A 431 3.20 19.92 -14.54
C SER A 431 4.18 19.22 -15.46
N SER A 432 4.83 18.16 -14.98
CA SER A 432 5.74 17.36 -15.78
C SER A 432 5.64 15.88 -15.41
N ILE A 433 5.72 15.03 -16.43
CA ILE A 433 5.77 13.57 -16.26
C ILE A 433 7.19 13.11 -16.60
N ARG A 434 7.74 12.22 -15.78
CA ARG A 434 9.10 11.68 -15.93
C ARG A 434 9.08 10.17 -15.80
N PHE A 435 9.57 9.48 -16.82
CA PHE A 435 9.68 8.03 -16.83
C PHE A 435 11.12 7.62 -16.60
N LEU A 436 11.34 6.66 -15.70
CA LEU A 436 12.56 5.86 -15.66
C LEU A 436 12.24 4.41 -15.99
N LEU A 437 12.88 3.88 -17.03
CA LEU A 437 12.65 2.54 -17.55
C LEU A 437 13.91 1.70 -17.44
N THR A 438 13.80 0.42 -17.12
CA THR A 438 14.93 -0.52 -17.23
C THR A 438 14.61 -1.63 -18.23
N GLY A 439 15.60 -2.02 -19.04
CA GLY A 439 15.43 -3.05 -20.06
C GLY A 439 16.76 -3.51 -20.67
N THR A 440 16.71 -4.60 -21.44
CA THR A 440 17.87 -5.05 -22.23
C THR A 440 18.04 -4.16 -23.45
N LYS A 441 19.18 -4.31 -24.14
CA LYS A 441 19.41 -3.63 -25.43
C LYS A 441 18.32 -3.96 -26.45
N SER A 442 17.82 -5.19 -26.48
CA SER A 442 16.76 -5.60 -27.41
C SER A 442 15.42 -4.95 -27.06
N ASP A 443 15.07 -4.93 -25.77
CA ASP A 443 13.80 -4.38 -25.29
C ASP A 443 13.69 -2.89 -25.60
N LEU A 444 14.74 -2.14 -25.28
CA LEU A 444 14.79 -0.70 -25.51
C LEU A 444 14.84 -0.38 -27.00
N ALA A 445 15.56 -1.16 -27.80
CA ALA A 445 15.57 -1.00 -29.25
C ALA A 445 14.18 -1.26 -29.86
N GLU A 446 13.44 -2.25 -29.37
CA GLU A 446 12.09 -2.55 -29.83
C GLU A 446 11.09 -1.46 -29.46
N LEU A 447 11.21 -0.91 -28.26
CA LEU A 447 10.44 0.26 -27.84
C LEU A 447 10.75 1.48 -28.73
N SER A 448 12.03 1.77 -28.95
CA SER A 448 12.50 2.91 -29.75
C SER A 448 12.11 2.83 -31.23
N ARG A 449 11.88 1.64 -31.79
CA ARG A 449 11.36 1.49 -33.18
C ARG A 449 10.00 2.15 -33.39
N HIS A 450 9.23 2.32 -32.32
CA HIS A 450 7.91 2.93 -32.39
C HIS A 450 7.94 4.44 -32.14
N PHE A 451 9.11 5.02 -31.88
CA PHE A 451 9.27 6.45 -31.62
C PHE A 451 9.39 7.26 -32.92
N ASP A 452 8.83 8.47 -32.89
CA ASP A 452 8.99 9.45 -33.96
C ASP A 452 10.15 10.40 -33.59
N THR A 453 10.57 11.27 -34.51
CA THR A 453 11.70 12.21 -34.29
C THR A 453 11.56 13.14 -33.08
N LYS A 454 10.34 13.32 -32.56
CA LYS A 454 10.05 14.15 -31.36
C LYS A 454 10.14 13.38 -30.04
N SER A 455 10.14 12.05 -30.07
CA SER A 455 10.19 11.21 -28.87
C SER A 455 11.65 10.91 -28.54
N GLN A 456 12.25 11.76 -27.72
CA GLN A 456 13.62 11.57 -27.25
C GLN A 456 13.63 10.75 -25.95
N MET A 457 14.56 9.81 -25.87
CA MET A 457 14.82 9.00 -24.69
C MET A 457 16.31 9.06 -24.38
N ALA A 458 16.66 9.47 -23.16
CA ALA A 458 18.04 9.40 -22.70
C ALA A 458 18.35 7.94 -22.35
N GLU A 459 19.33 7.32 -23.02
CA GLU A 459 19.76 5.95 -22.74
C GLU A 459 21.11 5.95 -22.02
N LEU A 460 21.19 5.23 -20.91
CA LEU A 460 22.43 5.02 -20.15
C LEU A 460 22.76 3.53 -20.10
N THR A 461 23.94 3.15 -20.60
CA THR A 461 24.45 1.78 -20.45
C THR A 461 25.00 1.61 -19.03
N VAL A 462 24.37 0.74 -18.23
CA VAL A 462 24.74 0.56 -16.80
C VAL A 462 26.11 -0.10 -16.64
N SER A 463 26.46 -1.07 -17.50
CA SER A 463 27.71 -1.83 -17.40
C SER A 463 28.97 -0.95 -17.55
N GLU A 464 28.85 0.22 -18.20
CA GLU A 464 29.97 1.14 -18.41
C GLU A 464 30.28 2.01 -17.17
N HIS A 465 29.40 1.99 -16.16
CA HIS A 465 29.46 2.94 -15.04
C HIS A 465 29.24 2.32 -13.66
N ASN A 466 28.93 1.02 -13.58
CA ASN A 466 28.59 0.35 -12.32
C ASN A 466 29.80 -0.08 -11.48
N GLU A 467 31.03 0.27 -11.87
CA GLU A 467 32.27 -0.06 -11.12
C GLU A 467 32.20 0.34 -9.63
N PRO A 468 31.70 1.53 -9.25
CA PRO A 468 31.63 1.92 -7.83
C PRO A 468 30.73 0.98 -7.00
N ASP A 469 29.57 0.61 -7.54
CA ASP A 469 28.64 -0.33 -6.91
C ASP A 469 29.27 -1.73 -6.84
N LEU A 470 29.95 -2.14 -7.91
CA LEU A 470 30.63 -3.44 -8.01
C LEU A 470 31.72 -3.57 -6.94
N ARG A 471 32.52 -2.52 -6.75
CA ARG A 471 33.55 -2.44 -5.70
C ARG A 471 32.96 -2.57 -4.31
N SER A 472 31.88 -1.84 -4.03
CA SER A 472 31.21 -1.94 -2.73
C SER A 472 30.64 -3.34 -2.48
N PHE A 473 30.05 -3.95 -3.51
CA PHE A 473 29.50 -5.30 -3.43
C PHE A 473 30.58 -6.37 -3.21
N ILE A 474 31.66 -6.33 -4.00
CA ILE A 474 32.81 -7.25 -3.86
C ILE A 474 33.44 -7.11 -2.49
N SER A 475 33.68 -5.88 -2.02
CA SER A 475 34.28 -5.63 -0.71
C SER A 475 33.46 -6.26 0.41
N LYS A 476 32.14 -6.01 0.42
CA LYS A 476 31.21 -6.57 1.41
C LYS A 476 31.21 -8.10 1.40
N LYS A 477 31.13 -8.72 0.22
CA LYS A 477 31.13 -10.18 0.08
C LYS A 477 32.46 -10.82 0.42
N MET A 478 33.57 -10.17 0.08
CA MET A 478 34.89 -10.64 0.47
C MET A 478 35.15 -10.51 1.95
N GLU A 479 34.60 -9.50 2.62
CA GLU A 479 34.64 -9.40 4.10
C GLU A 479 33.85 -10.55 4.75
N GLU A 480 32.68 -10.91 4.21
CA GLU A 480 31.92 -12.08 4.68
C GLU A 480 32.72 -13.39 4.53
N ILE A 481 33.43 -13.56 3.41
CA ILE A 481 34.25 -14.76 3.13
C ILE A 481 35.51 -14.76 3.99
N SER A 482 36.22 -13.64 4.11
CA SER A 482 37.48 -13.55 4.83
C SER A 482 37.34 -13.81 6.34
N ARG A 483 36.14 -13.65 6.92
CA ARG A 483 35.85 -14.07 8.30
C ARG A 483 36.05 -15.56 8.55
N THR A 484 36.05 -16.38 7.50
CA THR A 484 36.33 -17.82 7.58
C THR A 484 37.81 -18.16 7.43
N TRP A 485 38.65 -17.16 7.11
CA TRP A 485 40.09 -17.32 6.92
C TRP A 485 40.83 -16.93 8.20
N ASP A 486 42.01 -17.53 8.41
CA ASP A 486 42.93 -17.07 9.44
C ASP A 486 43.47 -15.68 9.07
N GLN A 487 43.49 -14.75 10.02
CA GLN A 487 44.01 -13.40 9.80
C GLN A 487 45.54 -13.41 9.79
N THR A 488 46.11 -13.46 8.60
CA THR A 488 47.55 -13.45 8.34
C THR A 488 47.85 -12.43 7.24
N PRO A 489 49.09 -11.89 7.18
CA PRO A 489 49.48 -10.98 6.11
C PRO A 489 49.24 -11.58 4.70
N ASP A 490 49.46 -12.88 4.55
CA ASP A 490 49.24 -13.61 3.30
C ASP A 490 47.75 -13.69 2.91
N SER A 491 46.85 -13.79 3.88
CA SER A 491 45.41 -13.84 3.62
C SER A 491 44.83 -12.45 3.29
N GLU A 492 45.37 -11.38 3.88
CA GLU A 492 45.08 -9.99 3.49
C GLU A 492 45.57 -9.69 2.07
N GLU A 493 46.79 -10.11 1.73
CA GLU A 493 47.33 -9.94 0.38
C GLU A 493 46.49 -10.71 -0.65
N LEU A 494 46.12 -11.96 -0.35
CA LEU A 494 45.26 -12.77 -1.21
C LEU A 494 43.87 -12.14 -1.36
N GLN A 495 43.29 -11.58 -0.29
CA GLN A 495 42.02 -10.88 -0.36
C GLN A 495 42.10 -9.68 -1.33
N GLN A 496 43.16 -8.89 -1.25
CA GLN A 496 43.35 -7.74 -2.16
C GLN A 496 43.55 -8.19 -3.61
N GLN A 497 44.31 -9.27 -3.84
CA GLN A 497 44.50 -9.86 -5.18
C GLN A 497 43.17 -10.32 -5.77
N VAL A 498 42.34 -11.02 -4.98
CA VAL A 498 41.01 -11.48 -5.40
C VAL A 498 40.10 -10.29 -5.73
N GLN A 499 40.05 -9.28 -4.88
CA GLN A 499 39.23 -8.09 -5.11
C GLN A 499 39.59 -7.39 -6.43
N ASN A 500 40.88 -7.19 -6.69
CA ASN A 500 41.36 -6.55 -7.91
C ASN A 500 41.05 -7.41 -9.15
N ALA A 501 41.32 -8.71 -9.08
CA ALA A 501 41.05 -9.63 -10.19
C ALA A 501 39.56 -9.69 -10.55
N LEU A 502 38.68 -9.71 -9.54
CA LEU A 502 37.23 -9.71 -9.75
C LEU A 502 36.78 -8.39 -10.38
N LEU A 503 37.26 -7.23 -9.91
CA LEU A 503 36.91 -5.93 -10.46
C LEU A 503 37.30 -5.79 -11.95
N GLU A 504 38.50 -6.24 -12.32
CA GLU A 504 39.01 -6.11 -13.69
C GLU A 504 38.34 -7.06 -14.69
N ASN A 505 37.79 -8.19 -14.24
CA ASN A 505 37.41 -9.29 -15.13
C ASN A 505 35.92 -9.69 -15.09
N THR A 506 35.08 -9.07 -14.26
CA THR A 506 33.63 -9.41 -14.19
C THR A 506 32.71 -8.55 -15.06
N ASP A 507 33.23 -7.51 -15.73
CA ASP A 507 32.48 -6.64 -16.68
C ASP A 507 31.13 -6.13 -16.12
N GLY A 508 31.00 -6.02 -14.79
CA GLY A 508 29.76 -5.57 -14.14
C GLY A 508 28.63 -6.61 -14.02
N ASP A 509 28.88 -7.89 -14.33
CA ASP A 509 27.91 -8.98 -14.18
C ASP A 509 27.87 -9.54 -12.74
N TYR A 510 26.92 -9.08 -11.94
CA TYR A 510 26.73 -9.53 -10.55
C TYR A 510 26.29 -11.00 -10.42
N GLN A 511 25.63 -11.58 -11.42
CA GLN A 511 25.27 -13.01 -11.36
C GLN A 511 26.52 -13.88 -11.52
N ASN A 512 27.37 -13.55 -12.49
CA ASN A 512 28.62 -14.26 -12.71
C ASN A 512 29.59 -14.07 -11.54
N LEU A 513 29.66 -12.84 -11.02
CA LEU A 513 30.42 -12.52 -9.82
C LEU A 513 29.96 -13.33 -8.61
N ASN A 514 28.64 -13.45 -8.37
CA ASN A 514 28.12 -14.27 -7.27
C ASN A 514 28.47 -15.75 -7.39
N LEU A 515 28.48 -16.30 -8.62
CA LEU A 515 28.93 -17.67 -8.86
C LEU A 515 30.42 -17.82 -8.51
N THR A 516 31.24 -16.88 -8.97
CA THR A 516 32.69 -16.87 -8.70
C THR A 516 33.00 -16.73 -7.21
N LEU A 517 32.34 -15.81 -6.51
CA LEU A 517 32.50 -15.62 -5.06
C LEU A 517 32.10 -16.88 -4.28
N LYS A 518 31.09 -17.61 -4.74
CA LYS A 518 30.70 -18.89 -4.13
C LYS A 518 31.76 -19.98 -4.37
N GLU A 519 32.36 -20.03 -5.55
CA GLU A 519 33.48 -20.94 -5.83
C GLU A 519 34.68 -20.62 -4.94
N ILE A 520 35.01 -19.34 -4.77
CA ILE A 520 36.07 -18.88 -3.86
C ILE A 520 35.75 -19.27 -2.41
N SER A 521 34.51 -19.09 -1.97
CA SER A 521 34.07 -19.48 -0.62
C SER A 521 34.16 -20.99 -0.35
N ASN A 522 34.09 -21.82 -1.39
CA ASN A 522 34.17 -23.28 -1.29
C ASN A 522 35.59 -23.84 -1.57
N ALA A 523 36.54 -22.97 -1.90
CA ALA A 523 37.91 -23.36 -2.20
C ALA A 523 38.59 -23.94 -0.96
N ARG A 524 39.42 -24.98 -1.14
CA ARG A 524 40.06 -25.70 -0.02
C ARG A 524 41.43 -25.13 0.36
N GLY A 525 41.95 -24.20 -0.43
CA GLY A 525 43.22 -23.52 -0.15
C GLY A 525 43.58 -22.44 -1.17
N VAL A 526 44.68 -21.74 -0.90
CA VAL A 526 45.16 -20.58 -1.68
C VAL A 526 45.35 -20.89 -3.17
N GLN A 527 45.82 -22.10 -3.51
CA GLN A 527 46.05 -22.51 -4.90
C GLN A 527 44.74 -22.65 -5.69
N ASP A 528 43.68 -23.15 -5.04
CA ASP A 528 42.36 -23.24 -5.66
C ASP A 528 41.80 -21.85 -5.96
N ILE A 529 41.97 -20.91 -5.02
CA ILE A 529 41.56 -19.51 -5.18
C ILE A 529 42.31 -18.87 -6.34
N LYS A 530 43.65 -19.04 -6.39
CA LYS A 530 44.49 -18.50 -7.47
C LYS A 530 44.08 -19.02 -8.84
N ARG A 531 43.70 -20.29 -8.96
CA ARG A 531 43.18 -20.87 -10.21
C ARG A 531 41.82 -20.28 -10.61
N ILE A 532 40.93 -20.02 -9.64
CA ILE A 532 39.60 -19.44 -9.91
C ILE A 532 39.70 -18.00 -10.43
N ILE A 533 40.65 -17.22 -9.89
CA ILE A 533 40.84 -15.81 -10.29
C ILE A 533 41.69 -15.62 -11.55
N GLU A 534 42.11 -16.69 -12.22
CA GLU A 534 42.82 -16.57 -13.49
C GLU A 534 41.97 -15.83 -14.53
N PRO A 535 42.54 -14.89 -15.32
CA PRO A 535 41.77 -14.03 -16.24
C PRO A 535 40.91 -14.82 -17.23
N HIS A 536 41.39 -16.00 -17.65
CA HIS A 536 40.68 -16.90 -18.55
C HIS A 536 39.45 -17.54 -17.90
N GLY A 537 39.49 -17.83 -16.60
CA GLY A 537 38.36 -18.37 -15.83
C GLY A 537 37.32 -17.30 -15.46
N LEU A 538 37.76 -16.05 -15.29
CA LEU A 538 36.87 -14.94 -14.92
C LEU A 538 36.05 -14.38 -16.09
N LYS A 539 36.61 -14.35 -17.31
CA LYS A 539 35.92 -13.85 -18.52
C LYS A 539 34.99 -14.86 -19.19
N VAL A 540 34.85 -16.06 -18.63
CA VAL A 540 33.98 -17.11 -19.17
C VAL A 540 32.52 -16.67 -19.12
N SER A 541 31.83 -16.81 -20.26
CA SER A 541 30.39 -16.54 -20.38
C SER A 541 29.57 -17.40 -19.41
N ARG A 542 28.36 -16.94 -19.05
CA ARG A 542 27.49 -17.69 -18.13
C ARG A 542 27.20 -19.11 -18.63
N GLU A 543 26.94 -19.24 -19.93
CA GLU A 543 26.66 -20.51 -20.56
C GLU A 543 27.86 -21.45 -20.48
N GLU A 544 29.05 -20.94 -20.75
CA GLU A 544 30.29 -21.74 -20.72
C GLU A 544 30.68 -22.14 -19.30
N ARG A 545 30.40 -21.30 -18.28
CA ARG A 545 30.55 -21.71 -16.87
C ARG A 545 29.58 -22.79 -16.46
N ILE A 546 28.31 -22.69 -16.89
CA ILE A 546 27.34 -23.75 -16.65
C ILE A 546 27.80 -25.03 -17.37
N GLU A 547 28.28 -24.95 -18.61
CA GLU A 547 28.83 -26.11 -19.33
C GLU A 547 30.06 -26.70 -18.61
N LEU A 548 30.97 -25.88 -18.08
CA LEU A 548 32.12 -26.34 -17.29
C LEU A 548 31.72 -26.98 -15.96
N GLN A 549 30.75 -26.39 -15.24
CA GLN A 549 30.22 -26.97 -14.01
C GLN A 549 29.53 -28.29 -14.29
N LEU A 550 28.71 -28.37 -15.36
CA LEU A 550 28.10 -29.63 -15.80
C LEU A 550 29.16 -30.68 -16.15
N ALA A 551 30.20 -30.32 -16.90
CA ALA A 551 31.28 -31.24 -17.26
C ALA A 551 32.11 -31.68 -16.03
N ASN A 552 32.29 -30.81 -15.03
CA ASN A 552 32.96 -31.16 -13.79
C ASN A 552 32.07 -32.04 -12.91
N MET A 553 30.76 -31.80 -12.88
CA MET A 553 29.79 -32.67 -12.24
C MET A 553 29.76 -34.05 -12.92
N GLU A 554 29.74 -34.12 -14.25
CA GLU A 554 29.82 -35.39 -15.00
C GLU A 554 31.07 -36.21 -14.65
N LYS A 555 32.21 -35.54 -14.43
CA LYS A 555 33.46 -36.22 -14.01
C LYS A 555 33.46 -36.66 -12.53
N ALA A 556 32.67 -36.00 -11.69
CA ALA A 556 32.61 -36.26 -10.26
C ALA A 556 31.48 -37.22 -9.86
N LEU A 557 30.44 -37.31 -10.69
CA LEU A 557 29.25 -38.14 -10.47
C LEU A 557 29.49 -39.55 -10.99
N THR A 558 29.08 -40.54 -10.20
CA THR A 558 29.06 -41.94 -10.63
C THR A 558 27.95 -42.18 -11.66
N TYR A 559 28.07 -43.25 -12.47
CA TYR A 559 27.06 -43.63 -13.47
C TYR A 559 25.63 -43.65 -12.88
N HIS A 560 25.47 -44.21 -11.68
CA HIS A 560 24.21 -44.28 -10.95
C HIS A 560 23.69 -42.90 -10.52
N GLU A 561 24.57 -41.96 -10.17
CA GLU A 561 24.17 -40.60 -9.79
C GLU A 561 23.72 -39.77 -11.00
N VAL A 562 24.34 -39.98 -12.17
CA VAL A 562 23.91 -39.38 -13.45
C VAL A 562 22.55 -39.94 -13.90
N GLU A 563 22.34 -41.26 -13.77
CA GLU A 563 21.07 -41.90 -14.10
C GLU A 563 19.91 -41.42 -13.21
N ASN A 564 20.18 -41.25 -11.92
CA ASN A 564 19.22 -40.67 -10.97
C ASN A 564 18.91 -39.20 -11.30
N LEU A 565 19.92 -38.41 -11.69
CA LEU A 565 19.73 -37.03 -12.09
C LEU A 565 18.87 -36.93 -13.36
N ASN A 566 19.12 -37.78 -14.35
CA ASN A 566 18.32 -37.84 -15.58
C ASN A 566 16.87 -38.24 -15.33
N GLU A 567 16.61 -39.06 -14.31
CA GLU A 567 15.24 -39.45 -13.94
C GLU A 567 14.46 -38.29 -13.31
N ILE A 568 15.10 -37.50 -12.46
CA ILE A 568 14.44 -36.40 -11.73
C ILE A 568 14.38 -35.09 -12.53
N LEU A 569 15.30 -34.87 -13.47
CA LEU A 569 15.37 -33.66 -14.30
C LEU A 569 14.05 -33.34 -15.04
N PRO A 570 13.36 -34.28 -15.69
CA PRO A 570 12.07 -34.02 -16.33
C PRO A 570 11.01 -33.53 -15.34
N TRP A 571 10.97 -34.10 -14.13
CA TRP A 571 10.05 -33.71 -13.07
C TRP A 571 10.36 -32.34 -12.49
N ILE A 572 11.56 -31.83 -12.73
CA ILE A 572 12.01 -30.50 -12.30
C ILE A 572 11.80 -29.46 -13.42
N VAL A 573 12.05 -29.85 -14.68
CA VAL A 573 12.06 -28.94 -15.83
C VAL A 573 10.66 -28.75 -16.44
N LEU A 574 9.76 -29.73 -16.31
CA LEU A 574 8.44 -29.72 -16.94
C LEU A 574 7.28 -29.10 -16.12
N PRO A 575 7.26 -29.07 -14.77
CA PRO A 575 6.13 -28.50 -14.05
C PRO A 575 6.01 -26.98 -14.27
N LYS A 576 4.80 -26.53 -14.61
CA LYS A 576 4.50 -25.10 -14.82
C LYS A 576 4.25 -24.31 -13.53
N TYR A 577 3.89 -24.95 -12.41
CA TYR A 577 3.34 -24.21 -11.26
C TYR A 577 3.87 -24.62 -9.88
N ASP A 578 4.37 -25.85 -9.65
CA ASP A 578 4.90 -26.23 -8.33
C ASP A 578 6.17 -27.09 -8.44
N TRP A 579 7.14 -26.77 -7.60
CA TRP A 579 8.39 -27.51 -7.49
C TRP A 579 8.15 -28.85 -6.77
N PRO A 580 8.63 -29.99 -7.31
CA PRO A 580 8.52 -31.26 -6.62
C PRO A 580 9.32 -31.23 -5.32
N THR A 581 8.66 -31.54 -4.21
CA THR A 581 9.30 -31.67 -2.90
C THR A 581 10.39 -32.75 -2.94
N THR A 582 11.37 -32.66 -2.05
CA THR A 582 12.40 -33.71 -1.91
C THR A 582 11.80 -35.11 -1.66
N LYS A 583 10.61 -35.18 -1.05
CA LYS A 583 9.86 -36.44 -0.89
C LYS A 583 9.32 -36.97 -2.22
N GLN A 584 8.77 -36.10 -3.06
CA GLN A 584 8.29 -36.48 -4.40
C GLN A 584 9.45 -36.90 -5.31
N LEU A 585 10.58 -36.19 -5.30
CA LEU A 585 11.76 -36.58 -6.08
C LEU A 585 12.35 -37.91 -5.61
N LYS A 586 12.36 -38.18 -4.29
CA LYS A 586 12.75 -39.49 -3.75
C LYS A 586 11.77 -40.60 -4.14
N ALA A 587 10.47 -40.30 -4.22
CA ALA A 587 9.47 -41.25 -4.67
C ALA A 587 9.64 -41.61 -6.16
N VAL A 588 10.00 -40.64 -7.01
CA VAL A 588 10.34 -40.89 -8.42
C VAL A 588 11.53 -41.84 -8.55
N LEU A 589 12.61 -41.60 -7.81
CA LEU A 589 13.78 -42.49 -7.81
C LEU A 589 13.45 -43.89 -7.26
N TYR A 590 12.64 -43.95 -6.21
CA TYR A 590 12.18 -45.22 -5.64
C TYR A 590 11.34 -46.04 -6.62
N LEU A 591 10.50 -45.38 -7.42
CA LEU A 591 9.68 -46.05 -8.44
C LEU A 591 10.50 -46.64 -9.59
N LYS A 592 11.71 -46.12 -9.84
CA LYS A 592 12.63 -46.64 -10.86
C LYS A 592 13.48 -47.80 -10.36
N ASP A 593 14.10 -47.62 -9.19
CA ASP A 593 15.16 -48.52 -8.72
C ASP A 593 14.67 -49.55 -7.66
N GLU A 594 13.40 -49.46 -7.24
CA GLU A 594 12.78 -50.23 -6.14
C GLU A 594 13.55 -50.17 -4.79
N GLN A 595 14.49 -49.23 -4.67
CA GLN A 595 15.33 -49.02 -3.49
C GLN A 595 15.30 -47.55 -3.06
N THR A 596 15.45 -47.29 -1.77
CA THR A 596 15.53 -45.93 -1.25
C THR A 596 16.96 -45.39 -1.42
N PRO A 597 17.17 -44.24 -2.09
CA PRO A 597 18.51 -43.70 -2.28
C PRO A 597 19.22 -43.43 -0.95
N LEU A 598 20.40 -44.05 -0.76
CA LEU A 598 21.22 -43.94 0.47
C LEU A 598 21.83 -42.55 0.66
N LYS A 599 22.17 -41.84 -0.42
CA LYS A 599 22.58 -40.43 -0.37
C LYS A 599 21.35 -39.53 -0.49
N SER A 600 21.37 -38.45 0.28
CA SER A 600 20.38 -37.38 0.19
C SER A 600 20.34 -36.82 -1.24
N VAL A 601 19.19 -36.94 -1.92
CA VAL A 601 18.87 -36.23 -3.19
C VAL A 601 19.17 -34.72 -3.09
N ARG A 602 19.14 -34.17 -1.87
CA ARG A 602 19.50 -32.79 -1.52
C ARG A 602 21.00 -32.47 -1.69
N ASN A 603 21.87 -33.47 -1.77
CA ASN A 603 23.31 -33.31 -2.00
C ASN A 603 23.67 -33.46 -3.49
N LEU A 604 22.88 -34.21 -4.25
CA LEU A 604 23.03 -34.36 -5.71
C LEU A 604 22.48 -33.15 -6.49
N ILE A 605 21.54 -32.47 -5.87
CA ILE A 605 20.92 -31.25 -6.37
C ILE A 605 21.13 -30.19 -5.31
N THR A 606 22.05 -29.25 -5.53
CA THR A 606 21.85 -27.98 -4.84
C THR A 606 20.72 -27.25 -5.52
N GLU A 607 19.76 -26.76 -4.74
CA GLU A 607 18.55 -26.03 -5.17
C GLU A 607 18.83 -24.84 -6.11
N ARG A 608 20.10 -24.41 -6.22
CA ARG A 608 20.62 -23.32 -7.05
C ARG A 608 21.12 -23.76 -8.44
N GLU A 609 21.68 -24.96 -8.60
CA GLU A 609 22.18 -25.46 -9.89
C GLU A 609 21.03 -25.75 -10.88
N LEU A 610 19.88 -26.18 -10.36
CA LEU A 610 18.68 -26.38 -11.18
C LEU A 610 17.98 -25.08 -11.60
N LYS A 611 18.10 -23.98 -10.83
CA LYS A 611 17.60 -22.65 -11.25
C LYS A 611 18.35 -22.09 -12.45
N ALA A 612 19.58 -22.53 -12.70
CA ALA A 612 20.32 -22.18 -13.90
C ALA A 612 19.80 -22.96 -15.14
N LEU A 613 19.36 -24.21 -14.93
CA LEU A 613 18.84 -25.11 -15.98
C LEU A 613 17.39 -24.84 -16.38
N SER A 614 16.59 -24.17 -15.55
CA SER A 614 15.17 -23.88 -15.82
C SER A 614 14.92 -22.67 -16.74
N ARG A 615 15.94 -22.09 -17.38
CA ARG A 615 15.80 -20.93 -18.29
C ARG A 615 15.34 -21.36 -19.70
N PRO A 616 14.16 -20.96 -20.20
CA PRO A 616 13.82 -21.15 -21.61
C PRO A 616 14.42 -19.98 -22.42
N SER A 617 15.57 -20.20 -23.05
CA SER A 617 16.06 -19.37 -24.16
C SER A 617 16.12 -20.20 -25.43
N ALA A 618 16.08 -19.58 -26.61
CA ALA A 618 16.27 -20.28 -27.90
C ALA A 618 17.62 -21.03 -27.99
N ARG A 619 18.56 -20.76 -27.08
CA ARG A 619 19.83 -21.49 -26.90
C ARG A 619 19.77 -22.59 -25.83
N ALA A 620 18.78 -22.58 -24.92
CA ALA A 620 18.49 -23.71 -24.04
C ALA A 620 18.07 -24.96 -24.83
N THR A 621 17.48 -24.79 -26.01
CA THR A 621 17.25 -25.87 -26.98
C THR A 621 18.56 -26.48 -27.48
N LYS A 622 19.67 -25.73 -27.49
CA LYS A 622 21.01 -26.21 -27.88
C LYS A 622 21.65 -27.02 -26.74
N ILE A 623 21.44 -26.60 -25.48
CA ILE A 623 21.84 -27.32 -24.27
C ILE A 623 20.99 -28.59 -24.10
N GLN A 624 19.66 -28.53 -24.28
CA GLN A 624 18.77 -29.69 -24.35
C GLN A 624 19.11 -30.62 -25.52
N LYS A 625 19.48 -30.10 -26.70
CA LYS A 625 19.94 -30.93 -27.83
C LYS A 625 21.30 -31.56 -27.57
N LYS A 626 22.22 -30.88 -26.86
CA LYS A 626 23.51 -31.46 -26.42
C LYS A 626 23.26 -32.54 -25.36
N LEU A 627 22.41 -32.29 -24.37
CA LEU A 627 21.95 -33.28 -23.37
C LEU A 627 21.29 -34.48 -24.08
N HIS A 628 20.43 -34.25 -25.06
CA HIS A 628 19.79 -35.30 -25.87
C HIS A 628 20.78 -36.05 -26.78
N HIS A 629 21.82 -35.39 -27.28
CA HIS A 629 22.89 -36.03 -28.05
C HIS A 629 23.84 -36.84 -27.15
N LEU A 630 24.10 -36.37 -25.92
CA LEU A 630 24.86 -37.07 -24.89
C LEU A 630 24.09 -38.31 -24.36
N LEU A 631 22.77 -38.20 -24.22
CA LEU A 631 21.84 -39.29 -23.90
C LEU A 631 21.88 -40.44 -24.93
N LEU A 632 22.18 -40.14 -26.20
CA LEU A 632 22.32 -41.13 -27.28
C LEU A 632 23.73 -41.75 -27.35
N THR A 633 24.74 -41.10 -26.77
CA THR A 633 26.13 -41.62 -26.75
C THR A 633 26.46 -42.44 -25.50
N SER A 634 25.79 -42.22 -24.36
CA SER A 634 26.01 -43.05 -23.16
C SER A 634 25.30 -44.41 -23.21
N THR A 635 24.45 -44.65 -24.21
CA THR A 635 23.81 -45.95 -24.49
C THR A 635 24.69 -46.87 -25.35
N LYS A 636 25.95 -46.48 -25.63
CA LYS A 636 26.90 -47.24 -26.47
C LYS A 636 28.27 -47.52 -25.82
N LEU A 637 28.38 -47.48 -24.50
CA LEU A 637 29.55 -47.99 -23.77
C LEU A 637 29.16 -49.10 -22.81
#